data_AF-D0MQC3-F1
#
_entry.id   AF-D0MQC3-F1
#
_cell.length_a   1.000
_cell.length_b   1.000
_cell.length_c   1.000
_cell.angle_alpha   90.00
_cell.angle_beta   90.00
_cell.angle_gamma   90.00
#
_symmetry.space_group_name_H-M   'P 1'
#
loop_
_entity.id
_entity.type
_entity.pdbx_description
1 polymer ?
#
loop_
_entity_poly.entity_id
_entity_poly.type
_entity_poly.pdbx_seq_one_letter_code
_entity_poly.pdbx_strand_id
1 'polypeptide(L)'
;MLRTTRARRLPAVRALCVRKSSSSSSTASSKIDRLPRLSDLVLIRHGESEGNVARQRSLAGDHSLFAGEFKHRHSSNWRLTDRGRRQAAAAGDWLKRNNLAHFDRYLVSEYLRAMETAGRMGLPGARWYAEMLIRERDWGAMDLMSEQERFIKMQDELKRRELNRFYYAPPGGESLAAVAQRADRLLGILNHECHGKRAIVVAHGEVIWAMRTRLERMSQDTFIELQESGRMVDQIHNGHILHYTRKDPLTGKMAPYFTHVRSVCPWNEKLSPKGWMKIDRPVYDNELLLATAERVPRMIISEEYLEKTYNGAKTLSEGEVTPDEEHHTPLLIPGKPMLNLKKVVVVKKMSRFQHEAELYGNTGEALRKQMSMRGFVHDRLKASHEHHIEAVDEITSSFKERDIEVKVVSANQLTHEAVEGTDMIFSAGGDGTFLKTASFVNTPIPVAGLNTDPKRSEGNLCCYKVDNVTHRFSTALDRLLEGDYKWRLRQRIRVGMVNQDGYWYELPRYALNEVFIAESDASRPSHYNIGIDQHQRESHRSSGILMCTGTGSSAWYSSACQIYREQVATVLSAMDHTHTNETVTELTESINKQNVFPEDSRDMGYVVREPIINATFGDIRFRRGKARRVSMRSLGWDMKVNIDGIYSVPLDYGVQAVMKIVDEPKYVLRTVDFSPLPGSAPKKRIF
;
A
#
# COMPACT_ATOMS: atom_id res chain seq x y z
N MET A 1 -52.20 -22.16 48.27
CA MET A 1 -51.22 -23.26 48.37
C MET A 1 -49.91 -22.76 47.79
N LEU A 2 -48.82 -22.94 48.56
CA LEU A 2 -47.38 -23.02 48.21
C LEU A 2 -46.79 -21.96 47.25
N ARG A 3 -45.59 -21.40 47.45
CA ARG A 3 -44.68 -21.12 48.56
C ARG A 3 -43.41 -20.60 47.86
N THR A 4 -42.85 -19.55 48.42
CA THR A 4 -41.63 -18.85 48.02
C THR A 4 -40.36 -19.67 48.23
N THR A 5 -39.32 -19.47 47.42
CA THR A 5 -37.92 -19.57 47.86
C THR A 5 -36.99 -18.60 47.13
N ARG A 6 -36.20 -17.90 47.95
CA ARG A 6 -35.25 -16.80 47.68
C ARG A 6 -33.98 -17.25 46.93
N ALA A 7 -33.49 -16.38 46.06
CA ALA A 7 -32.11 -16.37 45.60
C ALA A 7 -31.15 -15.96 46.74
N ARG A 8 -30.12 -16.79 47.01
CA ARG A 8 -29.02 -16.48 47.94
C ARG A 8 -27.89 -15.77 47.18
N ARG A 9 -27.55 -14.57 47.65
CA ARG A 9 -26.31 -13.83 47.33
C ARG A 9 -25.12 -14.57 47.95
N LEU A 10 -24.05 -14.76 47.18
CA LEU A 10 -22.72 -15.11 47.68
C LEU A 10 -21.96 -13.81 48.05
N PRO A 11 -21.20 -13.77 49.16
CA PRO A 11 -20.60 -12.54 49.69
C PRO A 11 -19.24 -12.21 49.05
N ALA A 12 -18.95 -10.92 48.99
CA ALA A 12 -17.67 -10.35 48.61
C ALA A 12 -16.56 -10.74 49.60
N VAL A 13 -15.43 -11.23 49.09
CA VAL A 13 -14.21 -11.43 49.89
C VAL A 13 -13.40 -10.14 49.86
N ARG A 14 -13.36 -9.48 51.02
CA ARG A 14 -12.50 -8.35 51.35
C ARG A 14 -11.07 -8.82 51.61
N ALA A 15 -10.13 -7.92 51.29
CA ALA A 15 -8.69 -8.02 51.50
C ALA A 15 -8.28 -8.53 52.88
N LEU A 16 -7.25 -9.38 52.91
CA LEU A 16 -6.47 -9.71 54.10
C LEU A 16 -5.02 -9.24 53.92
N CYS A 17 -4.69 -8.25 54.73
CA CYS A 17 -3.37 -7.69 54.97
C CYS A 17 -2.53 -8.66 55.82
N VAL A 18 -1.24 -8.88 55.49
CA VAL A 18 -0.27 -9.51 56.39
C VAL A 18 1.05 -8.73 56.40
N ARG A 19 1.15 -7.89 57.43
CA ARG A 19 2.27 -7.57 58.36
C ARG A 19 3.71 -7.38 57.86
N LYS A 20 4.27 -6.22 58.26
CA LYS A 20 5.71 -5.92 58.42
C LYS A 20 6.29 -6.54 59.71
N SER A 21 7.51 -7.08 59.63
CA SER A 21 8.57 -7.07 60.69
C SER A 21 9.90 -7.58 60.06
N SER A 22 10.84 -6.68 59.73
CA SER A 22 12.08 -6.36 60.46
C SER A 22 13.29 -7.31 60.25
N SER A 23 14.28 -6.79 59.51
CA SER A 23 15.74 -6.99 59.57
C SER A 23 16.34 -8.36 59.89
N SER A 24 16.99 -8.98 58.90
CA SER A 24 18.37 -9.47 59.06
C SER A 24 19.09 -9.48 57.71
N SER A 25 20.26 -8.88 57.67
CA SER A 25 21.21 -8.92 56.57
C SER A 25 21.79 -10.32 56.43
N SER A 26 21.58 -10.99 55.31
CA SER A 26 22.52 -12.01 54.83
C SER A 26 22.48 -12.10 53.30
N THR A 27 23.67 -12.04 52.74
CA THR A 27 24.02 -12.17 51.32
C THR A 27 23.52 -13.50 50.74
N ALA A 28 22.46 -13.45 49.93
CA ALA A 28 22.05 -14.54 49.05
C ALA A 28 21.72 -13.99 47.66
N SER A 29 22.76 -13.77 46.87
CA SER A 29 22.66 -13.78 45.41
C SER A 29 22.39 -15.22 44.98
N SER A 30 21.12 -15.61 44.88
CA SER A 30 20.71 -16.94 44.42
C SER A 30 19.69 -16.83 43.31
N LYS A 31 20.20 -16.99 42.08
CA LYS A 31 19.57 -17.65 40.93
C LYS A 31 18.04 -17.45 40.83
N ILE A 32 17.63 -16.41 40.09
CA ILE A 32 16.38 -16.49 39.34
C ILE A 32 16.54 -17.67 38.39
N ASP A 33 15.87 -18.79 38.67
CA ASP A 33 15.84 -19.96 37.83
C ASP A 33 15.39 -19.53 36.43
N ARG A 34 16.35 -19.43 35.51
CA ARG A 34 16.06 -19.06 34.13
C ARG A 34 15.31 -20.23 33.52
N LEU A 35 14.06 -20.01 33.12
CA LEU A 35 13.24 -21.01 32.43
C LEU A 35 14.09 -21.72 31.37
N PRO A 36 14.08 -23.07 31.34
CA PRO A 36 14.88 -23.81 30.39
C PRO A 36 14.46 -23.44 28.96
N ARG A 37 15.43 -23.05 28.14
CA ARG A 37 15.27 -22.75 26.71
C ARG A 37 16.42 -23.26 25.87
N LEU A 38 16.16 -23.57 24.60
CA LEU A 38 17.17 -23.85 23.57
C LEU A 38 18.21 -22.74 23.47
N SER A 39 19.46 -23.03 23.05
CA SER A 39 20.45 -22.00 22.67
C SER A 39 20.21 -21.50 21.24
N ASP A 40 19.97 -22.45 20.33
CA ASP A 40 19.78 -22.22 18.91
C ASP A 40 18.68 -23.13 18.36
N LEU A 41 17.89 -22.59 17.44
CA LEU A 41 16.86 -23.31 16.70
C LEU A 41 17.03 -23.05 15.21
N VAL A 42 17.27 -24.10 14.44
CA VAL A 42 17.38 -24.04 12.98
C VAL A 42 16.13 -24.65 12.38
N LEU A 43 15.34 -23.84 11.66
CA LEU A 43 14.17 -24.27 10.92
C LEU A 43 14.50 -24.34 9.43
N ILE A 44 14.12 -25.43 8.77
CA ILE A 44 14.40 -25.65 7.35
C ILE A 44 13.12 -26.03 6.63
N ARG A 45 12.76 -25.30 5.58
CA ARG A 45 11.67 -25.71 4.68
C ARG A 45 12.17 -26.83 3.78
N HIS A 46 11.37 -27.89 3.60
CA HIS A 46 11.68 -28.95 2.65
C HIS A 46 12.02 -28.40 1.24
N GLY A 47 12.87 -29.13 0.50
CA GLY A 47 13.17 -28.84 -0.90
C GLY A 47 11.93 -28.92 -1.79
N GLU A 48 12.01 -28.42 -3.02
CA GLU A 48 10.90 -28.46 -3.99
C GLU A 48 10.37 -29.90 -4.16
N SER A 49 9.07 -30.07 -3.94
CA SER A 49 8.39 -31.37 -4.09
C SER A 49 7.59 -31.46 -5.38
N GLU A 50 7.20 -32.69 -5.74
CA GLU A 50 6.23 -32.97 -6.80
C GLU A 50 4.96 -32.12 -6.64
N GLY A 51 4.45 -32.01 -5.40
CA GLY A 51 3.30 -31.16 -5.07
C GLY A 51 3.53 -29.67 -5.29
N ASN A 52 4.74 -29.16 -5.06
CA ASN A 52 5.05 -27.76 -5.36
C ASN A 52 5.02 -27.51 -6.87
N VAL A 53 5.60 -28.42 -7.67
CA VAL A 53 5.57 -28.32 -9.14
C VAL A 53 4.16 -28.45 -9.68
N ALA A 54 3.38 -29.43 -9.20
CA ALA A 54 1.99 -29.61 -9.61
C ALA A 54 1.15 -28.36 -9.34
N ARG A 55 1.28 -27.78 -8.14
CA ARG A 55 0.61 -26.52 -7.80
C ARG A 55 1.06 -25.37 -8.70
N GLN A 56 2.35 -25.23 -8.96
CA GLN A 56 2.87 -24.17 -9.82
C GLN A 56 2.37 -24.30 -11.27
N ARG A 57 2.34 -25.53 -11.82
CA ARG A 57 1.78 -25.78 -13.16
C ARG A 57 0.28 -25.49 -13.21
N SER A 58 -0.46 -25.91 -12.19
CA SER A 58 -1.89 -25.62 -12.11
C SER A 58 -2.19 -24.13 -11.95
N LEU A 59 -1.33 -23.35 -11.28
CA LEU A 59 -1.45 -21.88 -11.25
C LEU A 59 -1.16 -21.24 -12.62
N ALA A 60 -0.35 -21.90 -13.46
CA ALA A 60 -0.07 -21.48 -14.83
C ALA A 60 -1.10 -22.01 -15.86
N GLY A 61 -2.21 -22.61 -15.41
CA GLY A 61 -3.27 -23.16 -16.26
C GLY A 61 -3.06 -24.62 -16.71
N ASP A 62 -1.95 -25.25 -16.36
CA ASP A 62 -1.70 -26.67 -16.65
C ASP A 62 -2.13 -27.55 -15.47
N HIS A 63 -3.32 -28.14 -15.59
CA HIS A 63 -3.90 -29.04 -14.58
C HIS A 63 -3.60 -30.52 -14.83
N SER A 64 -2.76 -30.85 -15.82
CA SER A 64 -2.51 -32.24 -16.25
C SER A 64 -2.00 -33.14 -15.13
N LEU A 65 -1.23 -32.59 -14.18
CA LEU A 65 -0.72 -33.32 -13.03
C LEU A 65 -1.80 -33.63 -11.99
N PHE A 66 -2.95 -32.95 -11.99
CA PHE A 66 -4.09 -33.27 -11.10
C PHE A 66 -4.98 -34.38 -11.70
N ALA A 67 -4.35 -35.39 -12.29
CA ALA A 67 -4.97 -36.57 -12.87
C ALA A 67 -4.15 -37.83 -12.53
N GLY A 68 -4.71 -39.01 -12.85
CA GLY A 68 -4.02 -40.29 -12.69
C GLY A 68 -3.50 -40.53 -11.27
N GLU A 69 -2.32 -41.15 -11.14
CA GLU A 69 -1.74 -41.52 -9.85
C GLU A 69 -1.49 -40.34 -8.90
N PHE A 70 -1.20 -39.16 -9.42
CA PHE A 70 -0.89 -38.00 -8.59
C PHE A 70 -2.11 -37.57 -7.76
N LYS A 71 -3.32 -37.58 -8.36
CA LYS A 71 -4.58 -37.27 -7.68
C LYS A 71 -4.95 -38.31 -6.61
N HIS A 72 -4.49 -39.56 -6.75
CA HIS A 72 -4.78 -40.65 -5.82
C HIS A 72 -3.69 -40.82 -4.74
N ARG A 73 -2.63 -39.99 -4.78
CA ARG A 73 -1.55 -40.01 -3.80
C ARG A 73 -1.79 -38.93 -2.74
N HIS A 74 -1.90 -39.35 -1.49
CA HIS A 74 -1.98 -38.42 -0.35
C HIS A 74 -0.75 -37.49 -0.30
N SER A 75 -0.95 -36.21 0.05
CA SER A 75 0.09 -35.18 -0.03
C SER A 75 1.31 -35.45 0.86
N SER A 76 1.17 -36.26 1.92
CA SER A 76 2.28 -36.73 2.74
C SER A 76 3.32 -37.55 1.96
N ASN A 77 2.91 -38.17 0.86
CA ASN A 77 3.72 -39.12 0.09
C ASN A 77 4.41 -38.48 -1.14
N TRP A 78 4.20 -37.19 -1.40
CA TRP A 78 4.91 -36.49 -2.46
C TRP A 78 6.41 -36.41 -2.19
N ARG A 79 7.21 -36.76 -3.19
CA ARG A 79 8.68 -36.82 -3.13
C ARG A 79 9.30 -35.49 -3.54
N LEU A 80 10.61 -35.33 -3.30
CA LEU A 80 11.40 -34.22 -3.83
C LEU A 80 11.67 -34.38 -5.32
N THR A 81 11.63 -33.27 -6.05
CA THR A 81 12.16 -33.17 -7.42
C THR A 81 13.69 -33.19 -7.38
N ASP A 82 14.35 -33.38 -8.53
CA ASP A 82 15.82 -33.27 -8.59
C ASP A 82 16.33 -31.88 -8.22
N ARG A 83 15.53 -30.84 -8.45
CA ARG A 83 15.81 -29.50 -7.93
C ARG A 83 15.70 -29.48 -6.41
N GLY A 84 14.65 -30.04 -5.83
CA GLY A 84 14.48 -30.15 -4.38
C GLY A 84 15.62 -30.92 -3.70
N ARG A 85 16.13 -31.98 -4.34
CA ARG A 85 17.28 -32.75 -3.86
C ARG A 85 18.56 -31.89 -3.82
N ARG A 86 18.80 -31.08 -4.85
CA ARG A 86 19.92 -30.11 -4.88
C ARG A 86 19.77 -29.02 -3.82
N GLN A 87 18.55 -28.52 -3.60
CA GLN A 87 18.28 -27.55 -2.53
C GLN A 87 18.59 -28.13 -1.14
N ALA A 88 18.22 -29.39 -0.90
CA ALA A 88 18.53 -30.09 0.35
C ALA A 88 20.04 -30.25 0.56
N ALA A 89 20.78 -30.66 -0.46
CA ALA A 89 22.24 -30.76 -0.40
C ALA A 89 22.89 -29.40 -0.11
N ALA A 90 22.46 -28.34 -0.80
CA ALA A 90 22.96 -26.98 -0.58
C ALA A 90 22.70 -26.49 0.85
N ALA A 91 21.55 -26.84 1.45
CA ALA A 91 21.25 -26.53 2.84
C ALA A 91 22.22 -27.23 3.81
N GLY A 92 22.47 -28.54 3.59
CA GLY A 92 23.46 -29.29 4.36
C GLY A 92 24.87 -28.72 4.27
N ASP A 93 25.31 -28.37 3.05
CA ASP A 93 26.62 -27.74 2.82
C ASP A 93 26.76 -26.40 3.52
N TRP A 94 25.73 -25.57 3.46
CA TRP A 94 25.72 -24.29 4.15
C TRP A 94 25.80 -24.47 5.66
N LEU A 95 25.07 -25.43 6.25
CA LEU A 95 25.14 -25.72 7.68
C LEU A 95 26.55 -26.15 8.11
N LYS A 96 27.19 -27.04 7.35
CA LYS A 96 28.58 -27.49 7.61
C LYS A 96 29.57 -26.33 7.58
N ARG A 97 29.48 -25.44 6.58
CA ARG A 97 30.35 -24.25 6.46
C ARG A 97 30.13 -23.21 7.56
N ASN A 98 28.97 -23.23 8.22
CA ASN A 98 28.57 -22.26 9.24
C ASN A 98 28.64 -22.82 10.67
N ASN A 99 29.48 -23.83 10.91
CA ASN A 99 29.66 -24.49 12.22
C ASN A 99 28.36 -25.07 12.83
N LEU A 100 27.44 -25.51 11.96
CA LEU A 100 26.16 -26.12 12.31
C LEU A 100 26.06 -27.56 11.77
N ALA A 101 27.17 -28.31 11.81
CA ALA A 101 27.19 -29.72 11.38
C ALA A 101 26.54 -30.67 12.40
N HIS A 102 26.48 -30.27 13.68
CA HIS A 102 25.98 -31.08 14.78
C HIS A 102 24.92 -30.35 15.59
N PHE A 103 23.86 -31.07 15.96
CA PHE A 103 22.77 -30.61 16.81
C PHE A 103 22.50 -31.65 17.90
N ASP A 104 21.91 -31.22 19.01
CA ASP A 104 21.54 -32.13 20.10
C ASP A 104 20.18 -32.79 19.84
N ARG A 105 19.32 -32.12 19.06
CA ARG A 105 17.99 -32.60 18.69
C ARG A 105 17.74 -32.37 17.20
N TYR A 106 17.37 -33.44 16.49
CA TYR A 106 17.00 -33.40 15.07
C TYR A 106 15.54 -33.82 14.91
N LEU A 107 14.69 -32.91 14.44
CA LEU A 107 13.28 -33.17 14.20
C LEU A 107 12.95 -33.05 12.71
N VAL A 108 12.12 -33.94 12.19
CA VAL A 108 11.66 -33.89 10.81
C VAL A 108 10.17 -34.17 10.75
N SER A 109 9.45 -33.48 9.87
CA SER A 109 8.07 -33.84 9.58
C SER A 109 8.00 -35.25 8.99
N GLU A 110 6.95 -35.99 9.35
CA GLU A 110 6.71 -37.33 8.83
C GLU A 110 6.41 -37.40 7.32
N TYR A 111 6.27 -36.26 6.65
CA TYR A 111 5.99 -36.21 5.22
C TYR A 111 7.27 -36.48 4.42
N LEU A 112 7.17 -37.33 3.39
CA LEU A 112 8.34 -37.88 2.69
C LEU A 112 9.28 -36.81 2.12
N ARG A 113 8.76 -35.72 1.54
CA ARG A 113 9.58 -34.59 1.07
C ARG A 113 10.46 -33.96 2.17
N ALA A 114 9.98 -33.91 3.40
CA ALA A 114 10.74 -33.38 4.54
C ALA A 114 11.78 -34.40 5.00
N MET A 115 11.42 -35.69 5.11
CA MET A 115 12.35 -36.77 5.41
C MET A 115 13.48 -36.89 4.37
N GLU A 116 13.15 -36.80 3.08
CA GLU A 116 14.15 -36.78 2.01
C GLU A 116 15.05 -35.56 2.09
N THR A 117 14.50 -34.38 2.44
CA THR A 117 15.31 -33.18 2.64
C THR A 117 16.30 -33.40 3.78
N ALA A 118 15.82 -33.90 4.91
CA ALA A 118 16.63 -34.20 6.10
C ALA A 118 17.76 -35.20 5.81
N GLY A 119 17.45 -36.31 5.15
CA GLY A 119 18.43 -37.33 4.77
C GLY A 119 19.48 -36.81 3.77
N ARG A 120 19.05 -35.96 2.82
CA ARG A 120 19.93 -35.43 1.76
C ARG A 120 20.82 -34.25 2.19
N MET A 121 20.58 -33.65 3.36
CA MET A 121 21.51 -32.66 3.92
C MET A 121 22.86 -33.29 4.31
N GLY A 122 22.94 -34.60 4.51
CA GLY A 122 24.21 -35.29 4.78
C GLY A 122 24.93 -34.78 6.03
N LEU A 123 24.18 -34.49 7.10
CA LEU A 123 24.75 -34.04 8.37
C LEU A 123 25.37 -35.23 9.12
N PRO A 124 26.64 -35.12 9.58
CA PRO A 124 27.36 -36.23 10.20
C PRO A 124 26.73 -36.65 11.53
N GLY A 125 26.43 -37.95 11.66
CA GLY A 125 25.88 -38.54 12.89
C GLY A 125 24.45 -38.09 13.24
N ALA A 126 23.72 -37.47 12.30
CA ALA A 126 22.36 -36.98 12.54
C ALA A 126 21.38 -38.11 12.86
N ARG A 127 20.60 -37.95 13.95
CA ARG A 127 19.57 -38.89 14.40
C ARG A 127 18.20 -38.21 14.43
N TRP A 128 17.48 -38.32 13.32
CA TRP A 128 16.20 -37.65 13.11
C TRP A 128 15.05 -38.35 13.84
N TYR A 129 14.24 -37.56 14.56
CA TYR A 129 12.95 -37.98 15.10
C TYR A 129 11.84 -37.44 14.18
N ALA A 130 11.03 -38.35 13.67
CA ALA A 130 9.87 -38.00 12.88
C ALA A 130 8.77 -37.48 13.83
N GLU A 131 8.27 -36.27 13.60
CA GLU A 131 7.38 -35.57 14.53
C GLU A 131 6.08 -35.13 13.83
N MET A 132 4.96 -35.60 14.37
CA MET A 132 3.61 -35.31 13.87
C MET A 132 3.25 -33.84 14.04
N LEU A 133 3.70 -33.17 15.11
CA LEU A 133 3.35 -31.78 15.41
C LEU A 133 3.88 -30.78 14.38
N ILE A 134 4.81 -31.18 13.51
CA ILE A 134 5.39 -30.34 12.45
C ILE A 134 5.00 -30.81 11.04
N ARG A 135 3.95 -31.64 10.91
CA ARG A 135 3.34 -31.92 9.60
C ARG A 135 2.75 -30.67 8.97
N GLU A 136 2.68 -30.69 7.64
CA GLU A 136 2.09 -29.63 6.83
C GLU A 136 0.68 -29.32 7.32
N ARG A 137 0.27 -28.08 7.12
CA ARG A 137 -1.11 -27.67 7.31
C ARG A 137 -2.04 -28.56 6.49
N ASP A 138 -3.08 -29.08 7.13
CA ASP A 138 -4.11 -29.85 6.43
C ASP A 138 -4.99 -28.89 5.62
N TRP A 139 -5.01 -29.07 4.30
CA TRP A 139 -5.84 -28.28 3.38
C TRP A 139 -7.23 -28.89 3.17
N GLY A 140 -7.54 -30.00 3.85
CA GLY A 140 -8.84 -30.66 3.82
C GLY A 140 -9.29 -31.00 2.40
N ALA A 141 -10.53 -30.67 2.09
CA ALA A 141 -11.11 -30.90 0.77
C ALA A 141 -10.33 -30.24 -0.39
N MET A 142 -9.52 -29.21 -0.12
CA MET A 142 -8.76 -28.51 -1.15
C MET A 142 -7.44 -29.18 -1.52
N ASP A 143 -6.89 -30.08 -0.68
CA ASP A 143 -5.49 -30.52 -0.78
C ASP A 143 -5.14 -31.14 -2.15
N LEU A 144 -6.06 -31.93 -2.72
CA LEU A 144 -5.91 -32.63 -4.00
C LEU A 144 -6.69 -31.99 -5.16
N MET A 145 -7.21 -30.78 -4.97
CA MET A 145 -7.90 -30.04 -6.03
C MET A 145 -6.91 -29.22 -6.85
N SER A 146 -7.08 -29.25 -8.18
CA SER A 146 -6.42 -28.27 -9.06
C SER A 146 -6.91 -26.86 -8.74
N GLU A 147 -6.14 -25.84 -9.13
CA GLU A 147 -6.54 -24.44 -8.94
C GLU A 147 -7.86 -24.12 -9.65
N GLN A 148 -8.11 -24.73 -10.82
CA GLN A 148 -9.40 -24.63 -11.51
C GLN A 148 -10.54 -25.29 -10.70
N GLU A 149 -10.32 -26.49 -10.14
CA GLU A 149 -11.31 -27.15 -9.29
C GLU A 149 -11.60 -26.33 -8.03
N ARG A 150 -10.58 -25.77 -7.38
CA ARG A 150 -10.74 -24.86 -6.23
C ARG A 150 -11.55 -23.62 -6.63
N PHE A 151 -11.23 -23.02 -7.77
CA PHE A 151 -11.93 -21.86 -8.27
C PHE A 151 -13.39 -22.13 -8.63
N ILE A 152 -13.72 -23.31 -9.18
CA ILE A 152 -15.11 -23.64 -9.55
C ILE A 152 -15.91 -24.08 -8.33
N LYS A 153 -15.36 -24.97 -7.50
CA LYS A 153 -16.10 -25.68 -6.45
C LYS A 153 -16.09 -24.96 -5.10
N MET A 154 -15.14 -24.05 -4.86
CA MET A 154 -14.86 -23.50 -3.52
C MET A 154 -14.74 -21.97 -3.50
N GLN A 155 -15.48 -21.26 -4.36
CA GLN A 155 -15.40 -19.79 -4.47
C GLN A 155 -15.63 -19.06 -3.15
N ASP A 156 -16.63 -19.48 -2.37
CA ASP A 156 -16.95 -18.81 -1.12
C ASP A 156 -15.88 -19.07 -0.05
N GLU A 157 -15.25 -20.23 -0.08
CA GLU A 157 -14.11 -20.55 0.79
C GLU A 157 -12.86 -19.76 0.39
N LEU A 158 -12.65 -19.50 -0.90
CA LEU A 158 -11.60 -18.59 -1.36
C LEU A 158 -11.84 -17.15 -0.90
N LYS A 159 -13.08 -16.66 -0.92
CA LYS A 159 -13.43 -15.34 -0.35
C LYS A 159 -13.21 -15.30 1.16
N ARG A 160 -13.61 -16.33 1.90
CA ARG A 160 -13.36 -16.45 3.35
C ARG A 160 -11.87 -16.43 3.67
N ARG A 161 -11.05 -17.09 2.85
CA ARG A 161 -9.60 -17.05 2.95
C ARG A 161 -9.02 -15.65 2.74
N GLU A 162 -9.58 -14.87 1.82
CA GLU A 162 -9.15 -13.48 1.56
C GLU A 162 -9.49 -12.53 2.71
N LEU A 163 -10.60 -12.76 3.42
CA LEU A 163 -10.97 -11.96 4.60
C LEU A 163 -9.95 -12.09 5.74
N ASN A 164 -9.50 -13.32 6.02
CA ASN A 164 -8.45 -13.54 7.02
C ASN A 164 -7.68 -14.84 6.78
N ARG A 165 -6.47 -14.72 6.20
CA ARG A 165 -5.62 -15.88 5.89
C ARG A 165 -5.15 -16.65 7.13
N PHE A 166 -4.99 -15.98 8.26
CA PHE A 166 -4.45 -16.57 9.49
C PHE A 166 -5.47 -17.48 10.18
N TYR A 167 -6.73 -17.06 10.25
CA TYR A 167 -7.80 -17.82 10.90
C TYR A 167 -8.63 -18.68 9.96
N TYR A 168 -8.60 -18.43 8.65
CA TYR A 168 -9.29 -19.27 7.68
C TYR A 168 -8.85 -20.73 7.81
N ALA A 169 -9.80 -21.65 7.87
CA ALA A 169 -9.59 -23.09 7.73
C ALA A 169 -10.37 -23.56 6.49
N PRO A 170 -9.75 -24.28 5.54
CA PRO A 170 -10.49 -24.87 4.45
C PRO A 170 -11.44 -25.97 4.96
N PRO A 171 -12.50 -26.33 4.21
CA PRO A 171 -13.43 -27.37 4.62
C PRO A 171 -12.73 -28.68 4.99
N GLY A 172 -12.89 -29.11 6.24
CA GLY A 172 -12.25 -30.31 6.78
C GLY A 172 -10.74 -30.20 7.04
N GLY A 173 -10.15 -29.01 6.93
CA GLY A 173 -8.73 -28.78 7.17
C GLY A 173 -8.44 -27.88 8.38
N GLU A 174 -7.20 -27.40 8.46
CA GLU A 174 -6.69 -26.61 9.58
C GLU A 174 -6.54 -25.13 9.24
N SER A 175 -6.72 -24.25 10.22
CA SER A 175 -6.30 -22.84 10.11
C SER A 175 -4.81 -22.69 10.45
N LEU A 176 -4.18 -21.60 10.01
CA LEU A 176 -2.80 -21.33 10.41
C LEU A 176 -2.69 -21.08 11.92
N ALA A 177 -3.75 -20.52 12.53
CA ALA A 177 -3.86 -20.41 13.99
C ALA A 177 -3.84 -21.78 14.69
N ALA A 178 -4.49 -22.82 14.13
CA ALA A 178 -4.42 -24.17 14.66
C ALA A 178 -3.00 -24.77 14.51
N VAL A 179 -2.33 -24.52 13.38
CA VAL A 179 -0.91 -24.90 13.20
C VAL A 179 -0.02 -24.20 14.23
N ALA A 180 -0.29 -22.93 14.56
CA ALA A 180 0.45 -22.18 15.56
C ALA A 180 0.32 -22.76 16.98
N GLN A 181 -0.85 -23.32 17.33
CA GLN A 181 -1.02 -24.04 18.60
C GLN A 181 -0.16 -25.30 18.67
N ARG A 182 -0.05 -26.06 17.56
CA ARG A 182 0.88 -27.21 17.48
C ARG A 182 2.34 -26.76 17.60
N ALA A 183 2.70 -25.66 16.95
CA ALA A 183 4.02 -25.06 17.07
C ALA A 183 4.34 -24.63 18.51
N ASP A 184 3.39 -24.04 19.25
CA ASP A 184 3.55 -23.70 20.66
C ASP A 184 3.83 -24.94 21.52
N ARG A 185 3.10 -26.05 21.29
CA ARG A 185 3.36 -27.32 21.99
C ARG A 185 4.77 -27.83 21.73
N LEU A 186 5.21 -27.82 20.48
CA LEU A 186 6.57 -28.23 20.12
C LEU A 186 7.64 -27.34 20.78
N LEU A 187 7.48 -26.02 20.70
CA LEU A 187 8.41 -25.07 21.30
C LEU A 187 8.46 -25.22 22.83
N GLY A 188 7.34 -25.57 23.46
CA GLY A 188 7.29 -25.94 24.88
C GLY A 188 8.15 -27.17 25.19
N ILE A 189 7.96 -28.26 24.44
CA ILE A 189 8.73 -29.52 24.57
C ILE A 189 10.23 -29.24 24.38
N LEU A 190 10.59 -28.56 23.29
CA LEU A 190 11.98 -28.24 22.99
C LEU A 190 12.62 -27.37 24.06
N ASN A 191 11.93 -26.35 24.57
CA ASN A 191 12.46 -25.50 25.63
C ASN A 191 12.67 -26.30 26.93
N HIS A 192 11.74 -27.20 27.26
CA HIS A 192 11.82 -28.04 28.46
C HIS A 192 12.95 -29.08 28.37
N GLU A 193 13.02 -29.85 27.28
CA GLU A 193 13.95 -30.97 27.14
C GLU A 193 15.36 -30.56 26.67
N CYS A 194 15.45 -29.46 25.92
CA CYS A 194 16.68 -29.05 25.23
C CYS A 194 17.26 -27.75 25.80
N HIS A 195 17.26 -27.60 27.12
CA HIS A 195 17.86 -26.44 27.78
C HIS A 195 19.33 -26.27 27.40
N GLY A 196 19.69 -25.09 26.86
CA GLY A 196 21.05 -24.74 26.46
C GLY A 196 21.59 -25.52 25.26
N LYS A 197 20.75 -26.34 24.62
CA LYS A 197 21.09 -27.21 23.49
C LYS A 197 20.65 -26.59 22.15
N ARG A 198 21.16 -27.14 21.05
CA ARG A 198 20.82 -26.74 19.68
C ARG A 198 19.86 -27.74 19.06
N ALA A 199 18.79 -27.25 18.44
CA ALA A 199 17.83 -28.08 17.71
C ALA A 199 17.76 -27.69 16.23
N ILE A 200 17.57 -28.69 15.38
CA ILE A 200 17.25 -28.52 13.96
C ILE A 200 15.90 -29.16 13.65
N VAL A 201 15.09 -28.48 12.86
CA VAL A 201 13.73 -28.89 12.48
C VAL A 201 13.57 -28.75 10.97
N VAL A 202 13.24 -29.85 10.29
CA VAL A 202 12.90 -29.85 8.86
C VAL A 202 11.39 -30.00 8.71
N ALA A 203 10.74 -28.95 8.19
CA ALA A 203 9.29 -28.83 8.15
C ALA A 203 8.83 -28.15 6.85
N HIS A 204 7.64 -27.56 6.89
CA HIS A 204 6.95 -26.99 5.75
C HIS A 204 6.79 -25.47 5.85
N GLY A 205 6.48 -24.81 4.73
CA GLY A 205 6.43 -23.35 4.67
C GLY A 205 5.43 -22.74 5.65
N GLU A 206 4.20 -23.28 5.72
CA GLU A 206 3.18 -22.75 6.63
C GLU A 206 3.48 -23.08 8.09
N VAL A 207 4.08 -24.25 8.37
CA VAL A 207 4.54 -24.59 9.73
C VAL A 207 5.61 -23.62 10.21
N ILE A 208 6.56 -23.27 9.33
CA ILE A 208 7.60 -22.30 9.68
C ILE A 208 6.99 -20.92 9.89
N TRP A 209 6.08 -20.47 9.02
CA TRP A 209 5.33 -19.23 9.26
C TRP A 209 4.62 -19.23 10.61
N ALA A 210 3.95 -20.33 10.97
CA ALA A 210 3.31 -20.48 12.27
C ALA A 210 4.34 -20.42 13.42
N MET A 211 5.53 -21.01 13.29
CA MET A 211 6.59 -20.86 14.28
C MET A 211 7.11 -19.43 14.38
N ARG A 212 7.25 -18.72 13.25
CA ARG A 212 7.69 -17.32 13.22
C ARG A 212 6.75 -16.42 14.01
N THR A 213 5.44 -16.56 13.83
CA THR A 213 4.47 -15.72 14.56
C THR A 213 4.62 -15.86 16.08
N ARG A 214 5.00 -17.06 16.56
CA ARG A 214 5.22 -17.34 17.99
C ARG A 214 6.59 -16.88 18.47
N LEU A 215 7.64 -17.16 17.72
CA LEU A 215 9.02 -16.81 18.06
C LEU A 215 9.24 -15.28 18.03
N GLU A 216 8.65 -14.61 17.04
CA GLU A 216 8.83 -13.17 16.77
C GLU A 216 7.67 -12.33 17.32
N ARG A 217 6.65 -12.94 17.94
CA ARG A 217 5.43 -12.26 18.44
C ARG A 217 4.75 -11.37 17.39
N MET A 218 4.66 -11.87 16.16
CA MET A 218 3.99 -11.16 15.08
C MET A 218 2.48 -11.10 15.34
N SER A 219 1.88 -9.95 15.05
CA SER A 219 0.43 -9.84 14.93
C SER A 219 -0.06 -10.55 13.65
N GLN A 220 -1.37 -10.76 13.55
CA GLN A 220 -1.98 -11.26 12.33
C GLN A 220 -1.72 -10.33 11.13
N ASP A 221 -1.67 -9.02 11.37
CA ASP A 221 -1.48 -8.01 10.33
C ASP A 221 -0.04 -8.05 9.81
N THR A 222 0.95 -8.09 10.71
CA THR A 222 2.36 -8.27 10.32
C THR A 222 2.58 -9.59 9.58
N PHE A 223 1.89 -10.65 9.99
CA PHE A 223 1.92 -11.92 9.26
C PHE A 223 1.37 -11.78 7.82
N ILE A 224 0.22 -11.12 7.65
CA ILE A 224 -0.40 -10.88 6.34
C ILE A 224 0.50 -9.99 5.47
N GLU A 225 1.00 -8.88 6.02
CA GLU A 225 1.92 -7.95 5.35
C GLU A 225 3.17 -8.67 4.82
N LEU A 226 3.78 -9.54 5.63
CA LEU A 226 4.97 -10.30 5.21
C LEU A 226 4.63 -11.39 4.19
N GLN A 227 3.46 -12.03 4.28
CA GLN A 227 3.03 -13.00 3.27
C GLN A 227 2.71 -12.36 1.92
N GLU A 228 2.13 -11.16 1.94
CA GLU A 228 1.72 -10.41 0.75
C GLU A 228 2.82 -9.51 0.19
N SER A 229 3.94 -9.36 0.93
CA SER A 229 5.10 -8.63 0.47
C SER A 229 5.60 -9.16 -0.87
N GLY A 230 5.66 -8.26 -1.86
CA GLY A 230 6.30 -8.51 -3.15
C GLY A 230 7.82 -8.63 -3.08
N ARG A 231 8.43 -8.41 -1.90
CA ARG A 231 9.87 -8.61 -1.72
C ARG A 231 10.15 -10.11 -1.60
N MET A 232 10.93 -10.65 -2.53
CA MET A 232 11.29 -12.07 -2.51
C MET A 232 12.04 -12.50 -1.24
N VAL A 233 12.72 -11.57 -0.56
CA VAL A 233 13.46 -11.83 0.69
C VAL A 233 12.56 -12.08 1.91
N ASP A 234 11.28 -11.70 1.86
CA ASP A 234 10.33 -11.92 2.97
C ASP A 234 9.68 -13.32 2.90
N GLN A 235 9.81 -13.99 1.77
CA GLN A 235 9.17 -15.26 1.48
C GLN A 235 10.03 -16.45 1.94
N ILE A 236 9.38 -17.49 2.47
CA ILE A 236 10.05 -18.72 2.92
C ILE A 236 10.13 -19.69 1.73
N HIS A 237 11.23 -19.69 1.00
CA HIS A 237 11.44 -20.55 -0.18
C HIS A 237 11.70 -22.03 0.16
N ASN A 238 11.54 -22.94 -0.80
CA ASN A 238 11.96 -24.33 -0.60
C ASN A 238 13.46 -24.44 -0.31
N GLY A 239 13.86 -25.25 0.66
CA GLY A 239 15.25 -25.36 1.13
C GLY A 239 15.78 -24.14 1.90
N HIS A 240 14.89 -23.21 2.31
CA HIS A 240 15.27 -22.03 3.07
C HIS A 240 15.54 -22.38 4.54
N ILE A 241 16.54 -21.75 5.14
CA ILE A 241 16.99 -21.90 6.52
C ILE A 241 16.69 -20.62 7.33
N LEU A 242 15.98 -20.76 8.45
CA LEU A 242 15.88 -19.75 9.49
C LEU A 242 16.66 -20.21 10.71
N HIS A 243 17.66 -19.45 11.13
CA HIS A 243 18.47 -19.77 12.31
C HIS A 243 18.22 -18.73 13.40
N TYR A 244 17.56 -19.16 14.48
CA TYR A 244 17.31 -18.37 15.68
C TYR A 244 18.38 -18.65 16.72
N THR A 245 18.89 -17.60 17.36
CA THR A 245 19.89 -17.73 18.42
C THR A 245 19.61 -16.81 19.61
N ARG A 246 19.99 -17.28 20.79
CA ARG A 246 20.06 -16.48 22.03
C ARG A 246 21.40 -15.79 22.20
N LYS A 247 22.44 -16.30 21.52
CA LYS A 247 23.76 -15.73 21.58
C LYS A 247 23.78 -14.50 20.70
N ASP A 248 23.99 -13.34 21.31
CA ASP A 248 24.22 -12.12 20.55
C ASP A 248 25.41 -12.33 19.59
N PRO A 249 25.21 -12.22 18.26
CA PRO A 249 26.27 -12.46 17.30
C PRO A 249 27.45 -11.48 17.38
N LEU A 250 27.24 -10.29 17.93
CA LEU A 250 28.26 -9.25 18.07
C LEU A 250 28.98 -9.37 19.42
N THR A 251 28.22 -9.52 20.51
CA THR A 251 28.78 -9.49 21.87
C THR A 251 29.08 -10.87 22.46
N GLY A 252 28.55 -11.93 21.86
CA GLY A 252 28.66 -13.30 22.35
C GLY A 252 27.85 -13.60 23.62
N LYS A 253 27.14 -12.61 24.17
CA LYS A 253 26.35 -12.74 25.41
C LYS A 253 25.09 -13.58 25.17
N MET A 254 24.77 -14.44 26.14
CA MET A 254 23.58 -15.28 26.10
C MET A 254 22.36 -14.55 26.67
N ALA A 255 21.34 -14.34 25.83
CA ALA A 255 20.05 -13.78 26.22
C ALA A 255 19.13 -14.84 26.86
N PRO A 256 18.10 -14.43 27.62
CA PRO A 256 17.11 -15.36 28.20
C PRO A 256 16.11 -15.93 27.18
N TYR A 257 16.02 -15.38 25.97
CA TYR A 257 15.16 -15.81 24.85
C TYR A 257 15.85 -15.50 23.52
N PHE A 258 15.39 -16.09 22.41
CA PHE A 258 15.97 -15.82 21.10
C PHE A 258 15.92 -14.32 20.78
N THR A 259 17.07 -13.71 20.51
CA THR A 259 17.18 -12.27 20.23
C THR A 259 17.48 -11.98 18.78
N HIS A 260 18.04 -12.95 18.07
CA HIS A 260 18.45 -12.78 16.68
C HIS A 260 17.98 -13.93 15.81
N VAL A 261 17.71 -13.62 14.55
CA VAL A 261 17.40 -14.57 13.49
C VAL A 261 18.21 -14.21 12.25
N ARG A 262 18.71 -15.21 11.52
CA ARG A 262 19.20 -15.02 10.15
C ARG A 262 18.38 -15.90 9.21
N SER A 263 18.06 -15.35 8.04
CA SER A 263 17.23 -15.99 7.02
C SER A 263 18.07 -16.20 5.77
N VAL A 264 18.22 -17.45 5.35
CA VAL A 264 19.17 -17.83 4.31
C VAL A 264 18.55 -18.81 3.33
N CYS A 265 18.70 -18.51 2.04
CA CYS A 265 18.41 -19.41 0.93
C CYS A 265 19.74 -19.88 0.32
N PRO A 266 20.26 -21.05 0.73
CA PRO A 266 21.64 -21.47 0.42
C PRO A 266 21.95 -21.63 -1.07
N TRP A 267 20.94 -21.89 -1.87
CA TRP A 267 21.05 -22.08 -3.32
C TRP A 267 20.78 -20.79 -4.12
N ASN A 268 20.40 -19.69 -3.46
CA ASN A 268 20.25 -18.38 -4.08
C ASN A 268 20.37 -17.25 -3.05
N GLU A 269 21.56 -16.67 -2.94
CA GLU A 269 21.87 -15.61 -1.96
C GLU A 269 21.01 -14.35 -2.13
N LYS A 270 20.53 -14.04 -3.34
CA LYS A 270 19.67 -12.87 -3.59
C LYS A 270 18.32 -12.95 -2.85
N LEU A 271 17.93 -14.16 -2.44
CA LEU A 271 16.71 -14.41 -1.65
C LEU A 271 16.96 -14.35 -0.13
N SER A 272 18.18 -14.01 0.30
CA SER A 272 18.58 -13.97 1.71
C SER A 272 18.77 -12.52 2.16
N PRO A 273 18.09 -12.07 3.23
CA PRO A 273 18.51 -10.90 3.99
C PRO A 273 19.98 -11.02 4.43
N LYS A 274 20.72 -9.89 4.45
CA LYS A 274 22.14 -9.89 4.81
C LYS A 274 22.32 -10.03 6.33
N GLY A 275 22.95 -11.12 6.75
CA GLY A 275 23.46 -11.29 8.12
C GLY A 275 22.39 -11.62 9.17
N TRP A 276 22.72 -11.30 10.43
CA TRP A 276 21.83 -11.49 11.57
C TRP A 276 20.91 -10.28 11.74
N MET A 277 19.62 -10.55 11.96
CA MET A 277 18.60 -9.56 12.25
C MET A 277 18.17 -9.70 13.71
N LYS A 278 17.98 -8.57 14.39
CA LYS A 278 17.40 -8.55 15.73
C LYS A 278 15.90 -8.82 15.63
N ILE A 279 15.38 -9.67 16.50
CA ILE A 279 13.96 -10.00 16.56
C ILE A 279 13.25 -8.87 17.29
N ASP A 280 12.46 -8.09 16.55
CA ASP A 280 11.55 -7.11 17.13
C ASP A 280 10.32 -7.83 17.70
N ARG A 281 9.92 -7.45 18.91
CA ARG A 281 8.76 -8.02 19.60
C ARG A 281 7.95 -6.85 20.14
N PRO A 282 6.88 -6.44 19.46
CA PRO A 282 6.16 -5.26 19.85
C PRO A 282 5.54 -5.46 21.24
N VAL A 283 5.64 -4.40 22.06
CA VAL A 283 4.95 -4.25 23.33
C VAL A 283 4.15 -2.96 23.20
N TYR A 284 2.89 -3.01 23.60
CA TYR A 284 1.96 -1.90 23.44
C TYR A 284 1.59 -1.36 24.82
N ASP A 285 1.68 -0.05 24.98
CA ASP A 285 1.04 0.65 26.10
C ASP A 285 -0.42 0.97 25.75
N ASN A 286 -1.15 1.53 26.71
CA ASN A 286 -2.58 1.82 26.54
C ASN A 286 -2.83 2.79 25.38
N GLU A 287 -1.96 3.78 25.19
CA GLU A 287 -2.10 4.79 24.14
C GLU A 287 -1.91 4.16 22.76
N LEU A 288 -0.86 3.35 22.58
CA LEU A 288 -0.60 2.65 21.33
C LEU A 288 -1.67 1.60 21.01
N LEU A 289 -2.24 0.93 22.03
CA LEU A 289 -3.38 0.02 21.87
C LEU A 289 -4.62 0.76 21.34
N LEU A 290 -4.96 1.90 21.95
CA LEU A 290 -6.10 2.72 21.54
C LEU A 290 -5.89 3.28 20.13
N ALA A 291 -4.72 3.84 19.84
CA ALA A 291 -4.37 4.34 18.51
C ALA A 291 -4.42 3.24 17.44
N THR A 292 -4.03 2.00 17.79
CA THR A 292 -4.14 0.86 16.88
C THR A 292 -5.59 0.47 16.64
N ALA A 293 -6.43 0.48 17.67
CA ALA A 293 -7.87 0.22 17.52
C ALA A 293 -8.58 1.29 16.68
N GLU A 294 -8.23 2.56 16.86
CA GLU A 294 -8.81 3.70 16.12
C GLU A 294 -8.45 3.72 14.63
N ARG A 295 -7.41 2.99 14.20
CA ARG A 295 -7.11 2.80 12.76
C ARG A 295 -8.24 2.08 12.03
N VAL A 296 -9.02 1.28 12.73
CA VAL A 296 -10.17 0.56 12.19
C VAL A 296 -11.43 1.32 12.59
N PRO A 297 -12.14 1.97 11.65
CA PRO A 297 -13.31 2.77 11.98
C PRO A 297 -14.41 1.88 12.57
N ARG A 298 -15.11 2.40 13.59
CA ARG A 298 -16.27 1.73 14.17
C ARG A 298 -17.38 1.62 13.12
N MET A 299 -17.89 0.40 12.92
CA MET A 299 -19.06 0.19 12.05
C MET A 299 -20.38 0.53 12.74
N ILE A 300 -20.42 0.43 14.07
CA ILE A 300 -21.59 0.78 14.89
C ILE A 300 -21.17 1.96 15.76
N ILE A 301 -21.82 3.10 15.55
CA ILE A 301 -21.52 4.35 16.25
C ILE A 301 -22.77 4.73 17.04
N SER A 302 -22.63 4.95 18.35
CA SER A 302 -23.72 5.48 19.18
C SER A 302 -23.87 6.99 18.97
N GLU A 303 -25.09 7.51 19.13
CA GLU A 303 -25.35 8.95 19.11
C GLU A 303 -24.46 9.68 20.14
N GLU A 304 -24.28 9.13 21.34
CA GLU A 304 -23.39 9.67 22.38
C GLU A 304 -21.91 9.75 21.93
N TYR A 305 -21.42 8.80 21.12
CA TYR A 305 -20.06 8.84 20.59
C TYR A 305 -19.92 9.89 19.49
N LEU A 306 -20.93 10.06 18.64
CA LEU A 306 -20.97 11.14 17.65
C LEU A 306 -20.96 12.51 18.36
N GLU A 307 -21.77 12.66 19.41
CA GLU A 307 -21.81 13.89 20.21
C GLU A 307 -20.47 14.16 20.91
N LYS A 308 -19.87 13.19 21.59
CA LYS A 308 -18.58 13.40 22.27
C LYS A 308 -17.42 13.67 21.30
N THR A 309 -17.39 12.98 20.16
CA THR A 309 -16.28 13.08 19.19
C THR A 309 -16.41 14.31 18.29
N TYR A 310 -17.64 14.74 17.97
CA TYR A 310 -17.89 15.82 17.01
C TYR A 310 -18.51 17.10 17.62
N ASN A 311 -19.20 17.05 18.77
CA ASN A 311 -19.68 18.26 19.47
C ASN A 311 -18.70 18.81 20.53
N GLY A 312 -17.70 18.04 20.97
CA GLY A 312 -16.62 18.54 21.84
C GLY A 312 -15.75 19.63 21.18
N ALA A 313 -15.79 19.74 19.84
CA ALA A 313 -15.12 20.81 19.09
C ALA A 313 -15.91 22.13 19.05
N LYS A 314 -17.16 22.17 19.57
CA LYS A 314 -18.01 23.38 19.59
C LYS A 314 -17.96 24.17 20.90
N THR A 315 -17.28 23.70 21.95
CA THR A 315 -17.26 24.34 23.28
C THR A 315 -15.90 24.91 23.70
N LEU A 316 -14.96 25.05 22.77
CA LEU A 316 -13.71 25.81 22.97
C LEU A 316 -13.74 27.10 22.14
N SER A 317 -14.74 27.94 22.40
CA SER A 317 -14.72 29.36 22.02
C SER A 317 -15.59 30.12 23.01
N GLU A 318 -14.97 30.56 24.11
CA GLU A 318 -15.34 31.71 24.96
C GLU A 318 -14.74 31.47 26.35
N GLY A 319 -13.55 32.04 26.56
CA GLY A 319 -12.83 31.98 27.82
C GLY A 319 -11.49 32.67 27.68
N GLU A 320 -11.45 33.95 28.06
CA GLU A 320 -10.25 34.78 28.17
C GLU A 320 -9.15 34.06 28.96
N VAL A 321 -7.98 33.87 28.35
CA VAL A 321 -6.75 33.55 29.10
C VAL A 321 -5.57 34.28 28.46
N THR A 322 -4.86 34.97 29.34
CA THR A 322 -3.61 35.70 29.22
C THR A 322 -2.47 34.87 28.58
N PRO A 323 -1.49 35.54 27.93
CA PRO A 323 -0.40 34.85 27.27
C PRO A 323 0.67 34.45 28.29
N ASP A 324 0.62 33.20 28.76
CA ASP A 324 1.80 32.57 29.37
C ASP A 324 2.23 31.38 28.50
N GLU A 325 3.52 31.44 28.16
CA GLU A 325 4.25 30.57 27.26
C GLU A 325 4.45 29.18 27.87
N GLU A 326 3.90 28.13 27.25
CA GLU A 326 4.47 26.78 27.37
C GLU A 326 4.62 26.13 25.99
N HIS A 327 5.89 26.06 25.58
CA HIS A 327 6.38 25.49 24.35
C HIS A 327 6.11 23.98 24.24
N HIS A 328 5.13 23.59 23.42
CA HIS A 328 5.21 22.28 22.76
C HIS A 328 6.26 22.35 21.66
N THR A 329 7.43 21.84 21.99
CA THR A 329 8.55 21.69 21.05
C THR A 329 8.10 20.74 19.93
N PRO A 330 8.06 21.20 18.66
CA PRO A 330 7.86 20.29 17.54
C PRO A 330 9.00 19.28 17.54
N LEU A 331 8.71 18.02 17.17
CA LEU A 331 9.73 17.04 16.82
C LEU A 331 10.74 17.71 15.87
N LEU A 332 11.91 18.06 16.41
CA LEU A 332 13.05 18.56 15.67
C LEU A 332 13.47 17.47 14.69
N ILE A 333 12.98 17.58 13.45
CA ILE A 333 13.71 17.04 12.30
C ILE A 333 15.04 17.81 12.31
N PRO A 334 16.19 17.13 12.46
CA PRO A 334 17.48 17.80 12.49
C PRO A 334 17.66 18.59 11.20
N GLY A 335 18.01 19.88 11.31
CA GLY A 335 18.39 20.84 10.26
C GLY A 335 17.81 20.62 8.86
N LYS A 336 16.95 21.54 8.38
CA LYS A 336 16.43 21.58 6.99
C LYS A 336 17.47 21.02 6.00
N PRO A 337 17.26 19.85 5.36
CA PRO A 337 18.19 19.38 4.37
C PRO A 337 18.13 20.37 3.20
N MET A 338 19.23 21.08 2.93
CA MET A 338 19.37 21.84 1.70
C MET A 338 19.20 20.87 0.54
N LEU A 339 18.33 21.19 -0.41
CA LEU A 339 18.20 20.41 -1.65
C LEU A 339 19.52 20.51 -2.41
N ASN A 340 20.27 19.41 -2.49
CA ASN A 340 21.46 19.34 -3.31
C ASN A 340 21.06 18.98 -4.74
N LEU A 341 20.69 19.99 -5.53
CA LEU A 341 20.36 19.83 -6.93
C LEU A 341 21.65 19.85 -7.75
N LYS A 342 22.01 18.71 -8.36
CA LYS A 342 23.11 18.63 -9.33
C LYS A 342 22.59 18.40 -10.73
N LYS A 343 21.52 17.61 -10.86
CA LYS A 343 20.93 17.23 -12.14
C LYS A 343 19.41 17.32 -12.10
N VAL A 344 18.85 18.17 -12.95
CA VAL A 344 17.41 18.41 -13.05
C VAL A 344 16.89 18.14 -14.46
N VAL A 345 15.62 17.72 -14.54
CA VAL A 345 14.90 17.59 -15.81
C VAL A 345 13.83 18.67 -15.88
N VAL A 346 13.82 19.43 -16.98
CA VAL A 346 12.75 20.39 -17.28
C VAL A 346 11.85 19.80 -18.37
N VAL A 347 10.61 19.49 -18.02
CA VAL A 347 9.60 18.99 -18.95
C VAL A 347 8.81 20.17 -19.50
N LYS A 348 9.05 20.55 -20.76
CA LYS A 348 8.37 21.69 -21.39
C LYS A 348 7.08 21.28 -22.12
N LYS A 349 6.05 22.14 -22.07
CA LYS A 349 4.85 21.94 -22.89
C LYS A 349 5.18 22.06 -24.37
N MET A 350 4.47 21.29 -25.20
CA MET A 350 4.38 21.58 -26.63
C MET A 350 3.28 22.64 -26.81
N SER A 351 3.62 23.83 -27.29
CA SER A 351 2.63 24.88 -27.50
C SER A 351 1.71 24.52 -28.68
N ARG A 352 0.47 25.01 -28.68
CA ARG A 352 -0.43 24.82 -29.84
C ARG A 352 0.18 25.42 -31.11
N PHE A 353 0.89 26.54 -30.99
CA PHE A 353 1.61 27.16 -32.11
C PHE A 353 2.66 26.21 -32.70
N GLN A 354 3.51 25.64 -31.84
CA GLN A 354 4.55 24.70 -32.24
C GLN A 354 3.95 23.44 -32.86
N HIS A 355 2.88 22.91 -32.27
CA HIS A 355 2.18 21.74 -32.80
C HIS A 355 1.64 21.96 -34.23
N GLU A 356 0.98 23.11 -34.47
CA GLU A 356 0.47 23.45 -35.82
C GLU A 356 1.60 23.68 -36.84
N ALA A 357 2.74 24.24 -36.39
CA ALA A 357 3.92 24.41 -37.24
C ALA A 357 4.54 23.06 -37.63
N GLU A 358 4.66 22.13 -36.67
CA GLU A 358 5.25 20.81 -36.89
C GLU A 358 4.34 19.88 -37.71
N LEU A 359 3.01 20.00 -37.62
CA LEU A 359 2.07 19.07 -38.25
C LEU A 359 2.21 18.99 -39.78
N TYR A 360 2.57 20.12 -40.42
CA TYR A 360 2.77 20.22 -41.88
C TYR A 360 4.10 20.87 -42.27
N GLY A 361 4.96 21.19 -41.31
CA GLY A 361 6.22 21.90 -41.56
C GLY A 361 6.04 23.33 -42.09
N ASN A 362 4.85 23.92 -41.93
CA ASN A 362 4.54 25.26 -42.43
C ASN A 362 5.15 26.33 -41.51
N THR A 363 5.69 27.39 -42.12
CA THR A 363 6.22 28.56 -41.42
C THR A 363 5.69 29.86 -42.04
N GLY A 364 5.89 30.99 -41.36
CA GLY A 364 5.51 32.31 -41.87
C GLY A 364 4.04 32.43 -42.26
N GLU A 365 3.77 32.97 -43.45
CA GLU A 365 2.43 33.26 -43.95
C GLU A 365 1.58 32.00 -44.21
N ALA A 366 2.23 30.90 -44.62
CA ALA A 366 1.56 29.63 -44.82
C ALA A 366 0.98 29.08 -43.51
N LEU A 367 1.74 29.18 -42.41
CA LEU A 367 1.27 28.80 -41.07
C LEU A 367 0.12 29.68 -40.59
N ARG A 368 0.22 30.99 -40.82
CA ARG A 368 -0.84 31.97 -40.49
C ARG A 368 -2.15 31.60 -41.20
N LYS A 369 -2.10 31.30 -42.50
CA LYS A 369 -3.28 30.91 -43.28
C LYS A 369 -3.89 29.59 -42.78
N GLN A 370 -3.06 28.58 -42.51
CA GLN A 370 -3.51 27.29 -41.95
C GLN A 370 -4.23 27.48 -40.62
N MET A 371 -3.63 28.22 -39.68
CA MET A 371 -4.21 28.47 -38.37
C MET A 371 -5.55 29.19 -38.48
N SER A 372 -5.63 30.23 -39.33
CA SER A 372 -6.87 30.96 -39.57
C SER A 372 -7.97 30.07 -40.15
N MET A 373 -7.65 29.19 -41.11
CA MET A 373 -8.62 28.24 -41.68
C MET A 373 -9.16 27.25 -40.64
N ARG A 374 -8.39 26.97 -39.58
CA ARG A 374 -8.80 26.12 -38.45
C ARG A 374 -9.46 26.88 -37.30
N GLY A 375 -9.70 28.19 -37.47
CA GLY A 375 -10.33 29.04 -36.45
C GLY A 375 -9.38 29.52 -35.35
N PHE A 376 -8.07 29.39 -35.53
CA PHE A 376 -7.08 29.88 -34.57
C PHE A 376 -6.63 31.31 -34.88
N VAL A 377 -6.48 32.11 -33.82
CA VAL A 377 -5.87 33.45 -33.92
C VAL A 377 -4.35 33.30 -33.86
N HIS A 378 -3.69 33.35 -35.02
CA HIS A 378 -2.24 33.15 -35.16
C HIS A 378 -1.41 34.01 -34.20
N ASP A 379 -1.60 35.34 -34.22
CA ASP A 379 -0.77 36.28 -33.44
C ASP A 379 -0.91 36.05 -31.93
N ARG A 380 -2.12 35.68 -31.50
CA ARG A 380 -2.40 35.29 -30.12
C ARG A 380 -1.66 34.02 -29.72
N LEU A 381 -1.61 33.00 -30.58
CA LEU A 381 -0.90 31.76 -30.31
C LEU A 381 0.62 31.95 -30.34
N LYS A 382 1.11 32.76 -31.28
CA LYS A 382 2.53 33.12 -31.40
C LYS A 382 3.04 33.81 -30.13
N ALA A 383 2.34 34.84 -29.66
CA ALA A 383 2.74 35.55 -28.43
C ALA A 383 2.79 34.63 -27.19
N SER A 384 1.86 33.67 -27.06
CA SER A 384 1.90 32.69 -25.95
C SER A 384 3.00 31.65 -26.11
N HIS A 385 3.35 31.32 -27.34
CA HIS A 385 4.52 30.48 -27.61
C HIS A 385 5.81 31.20 -27.24
N GLU A 386 5.97 32.46 -27.64
CA GLU A 386 7.13 33.30 -27.32
C GLU A 386 7.29 33.45 -25.80
N HIS A 387 6.24 33.84 -25.06
CA HIS A 387 6.29 33.90 -23.60
C HIS A 387 6.68 32.56 -22.95
N HIS A 388 6.18 31.44 -23.49
CA HIS A 388 6.56 30.12 -22.97
C HIS A 388 8.04 29.81 -23.21
N ILE A 389 8.57 30.12 -24.41
CA ILE A 389 9.98 29.91 -24.73
C ILE A 389 10.86 30.79 -23.85
N GLU A 390 10.54 32.08 -23.72
CA GLU A 390 11.25 33.00 -22.83
C GLU A 390 11.29 32.49 -21.39
N ALA A 391 10.17 31.99 -20.86
CA ALA A 391 10.12 31.41 -19.51
C ALA A 391 11.00 30.16 -19.39
N VAL A 392 11.01 29.28 -20.40
CA VAL A 392 11.88 28.08 -20.42
C VAL A 392 13.35 28.48 -20.50
N ASP A 393 13.68 29.50 -21.28
CA ASP A 393 15.04 30.03 -21.39
C ASP A 393 15.51 30.65 -20.07
N GLU A 394 14.64 31.40 -19.37
CA GLU A 394 14.92 31.90 -18.02
C GLU A 394 15.17 30.73 -17.03
N ILE A 395 14.31 29.72 -17.06
CA ILE A 395 14.42 28.54 -16.18
C ILE A 395 15.77 27.84 -16.39
N THR A 396 16.10 27.55 -17.65
CA THR A 396 17.32 26.81 -18.00
C THR A 396 18.58 27.63 -17.73
N SER A 397 18.55 28.95 -17.96
CA SER A 397 19.67 29.84 -17.66
C SER A 397 19.92 29.94 -16.15
N SER A 398 18.84 30.06 -15.35
CA SER A 398 18.95 30.13 -13.88
C SER A 398 19.61 28.88 -13.26
N PHE A 399 19.35 27.70 -13.82
CA PHE A 399 20.02 26.46 -13.40
C PHE A 399 21.51 26.46 -13.77
N LYS A 400 21.85 26.86 -15.01
CA LYS A 400 23.24 26.93 -15.47
C LYS A 400 24.08 27.90 -14.64
N GLU A 401 23.52 29.05 -14.27
CA GLU A 401 24.18 30.04 -13.40
C GLU A 401 24.54 29.50 -12.01
N ARG A 402 23.85 28.45 -11.54
CA ARG A 402 24.07 27.80 -10.24
C ARG A 402 24.82 26.47 -10.36
N ASP A 403 25.44 26.21 -11.51
CA ASP A 403 26.18 24.98 -11.81
C ASP A 403 25.34 23.69 -11.69
N ILE A 404 24.07 23.77 -12.08
CA ILE A 404 23.12 22.65 -12.07
C ILE A 404 22.94 22.14 -13.51
N GLU A 405 23.21 20.84 -13.73
CA GLU A 405 23.00 20.17 -15.02
C GLU A 405 21.49 20.13 -15.34
N VAL A 406 21.09 20.73 -16.45
CA VAL A 406 19.68 20.78 -16.90
C VAL A 406 19.47 20.00 -18.19
N LYS A 407 18.56 19.04 -18.16
CA LYS A 407 18.07 18.32 -19.34
C LYS A 407 16.65 18.78 -19.68
N VAL A 408 16.46 19.40 -20.83
CA VAL A 408 15.13 19.82 -21.31
C VAL A 408 14.52 18.73 -22.17
N VAL A 409 13.30 18.32 -21.83
CA VAL A 409 12.55 17.27 -22.56
C VAL A 409 11.17 17.81 -22.89
N SER A 410 10.70 17.59 -24.12
CA SER A 410 9.32 17.95 -24.49
C SER A 410 8.33 16.95 -23.87
N ALA A 411 7.20 17.42 -23.36
CA ALA A 411 6.21 16.57 -22.70
C ALA A 411 5.64 15.46 -23.63
N ASN A 412 5.68 15.62 -24.95
CA ASN A 412 5.30 14.58 -25.92
C ASN A 412 6.36 13.47 -26.12
N GLN A 413 7.60 13.73 -25.74
CA GLN A 413 8.74 12.82 -25.87
C GLN A 413 9.24 12.31 -24.50
N LEU A 414 8.49 12.57 -23.43
CA LEU A 414 8.85 12.15 -22.09
C LEU A 414 8.76 10.63 -21.95
N THR A 415 9.82 10.02 -21.43
CA THR A 415 9.91 8.58 -21.14
C THR A 415 10.37 8.37 -19.69
N HIS A 416 10.25 7.14 -19.17
CA HIS A 416 10.73 6.82 -17.82
C HIS A 416 12.25 6.93 -17.70
N GLU A 417 13.00 6.60 -18.76
CA GLU A 417 14.46 6.73 -18.81
C GLU A 417 14.87 8.21 -18.83
N ALA A 418 14.04 9.09 -19.38
CA ALA A 418 14.35 10.51 -19.48
C ALA A 418 14.45 11.19 -18.10
N VAL A 419 13.76 10.64 -17.09
CA VAL A 419 13.69 11.16 -15.72
C VAL A 419 14.52 10.35 -14.71
N GLU A 420 15.19 9.28 -15.15
CA GLU A 420 15.99 8.45 -14.25
C GLU A 420 17.28 9.18 -13.82
N GLY A 421 17.65 9.04 -12.54
CA GLY A 421 18.88 9.63 -11.99
C GLY A 421 18.88 11.16 -11.85
N THR A 422 17.72 11.82 -11.97
CA THR A 422 17.58 13.26 -11.68
C THR A 422 17.21 13.50 -10.22
N ASP A 423 17.72 14.59 -9.65
CA ASP A 423 17.42 14.99 -8.27
C ASP A 423 15.99 15.53 -8.14
N MET A 424 15.50 16.20 -9.20
CA MET A 424 14.19 16.85 -9.22
C MET A 424 13.72 17.15 -10.65
N ILE A 425 12.40 17.13 -10.86
CA ILE A 425 11.77 17.42 -12.15
C ILE A 425 10.97 18.72 -12.06
N PHE A 426 11.08 19.56 -13.09
CA PHE A 426 10.35 20.81 -13.22
C PHE A 426 9.42 20.73 -14.45
N SER A 427 8.12 20.75 -14.23
CA SER A 427 7.13 20.84 -15.30
C SER A 427 6.95 22.30 -15.70
N ALA A 428 7.40 22.69 -16.89
CA ALA A 428 7.27 24.03 -17.45
C ALA A 428 6.04 24.11 -18.37
N GLY A 429 4.91 24.52 -17.80
CA GLY A 429 3.61 24.58 -18.49
C GLY A 429 2.46 24.72 -17.49
N GLY A 430 1.23 24.44 -17.92
CA GLY A 430 0.07 24.41 -17.02
C GLY A 430 -0.15 23.02 -16.40
N ASP A 431 -1.33 22.83 -15.81
CA ASP A 431 -1.72 21.60 -15.10
C ASP A 431 -1.61 20.34 -15.99
N GLY A 432 -1.96 20.43 -17.27
CA GLY A 432 -1.82 19.29 -18.19
C GLY A 432 -0.37 18.83 -18.39
N THR A 433 0.60 19.76 -18.38
CA THR A 433 2.03 19.44 -18.43
C THR A 433 2.49 18.81 -17.12
N PHE A 434 1.94 19.30 -16.00
CA PHE A 434 2.22 18.76 -14.67
C PHE A 434 1.73 17.31 -14.55
N LEU A 435 0.46 17.05 -14.89
CA LEU A 435 -0.13 15.71 -14.87
C LEU A 435 0.65 14.76 -15.78
N LYS A 436 1.03 15.23 -16.97
CA LYS A 436 1.83 14.42 -17.90
C LYS A 436 3.17 14.06 -17.26
N THR A 437 3.85 15.04 -16.67
CA THR A 437 5.10 14.80 -15.93
C THR A 437 4.90 13.79 -14.80
N ALA A 438 3.93 14.02 -13.92
CA ALA A 438 3.63 13.15 -12.79
C ALA A 438 3.31 11.70 -13.18
N SER A 439 2.68 11.49 -14.34
CA SER A 439 2.33 10.15 -14.85
C SER A 439 3.53 9.28 -15.23
N PHE A 440 4.72 9.88 -15.46
CA PHE A 440 5.96 9.16 -15.74
C PHE A 440 6.89 9.02 -14.53
N VAL A 441 6.54 9.63 -13.38
CA VAL A 441 7.36 9.62 -12.16
C VAL A 441 6.93 8.48 -11.24
N ASN A 442 7.52 7.30 -11.45
CA ASN A 442 7.26 6.11 -10.63
C ASN A 442 8.30 5.92 -9.51
N THR A 443 9.16 6.91 -9.33
CA THR A 443 10.25 6.98 -8.35
C THR A 443 9.93 8.06 -7.32
N PRO A 444 10.63 8.10 -6.16
CA PRO A 444 10.41 9.14 -5.15
C PRO A 444 10.92 10.53 -5.56
N ILE A 445 11.23 10.76 -6.85
CA ILE A 445 11.78 12.02 -7.35
C ILE A 445 10.72 13.13 -7.20
N PRO A 446 11.04 14.28 -6.58
CA PRO A 446 10.09 15.38 -6.44
C PRO A 446 9.79 16.08 -7.76
N VAL A 447 8.58 16.66 -7.85
CA VAL A 447 8.13 17.43 -9.02
C VAL A 447 7.69 18.83 -8.60
N ALA A 448 8.20 19.87 -9.27
CA ALA A 448 7.71 21.24 -9.17
C ALA A 448 6.99 21.66 -10.46
N GLY A 449 5.80 22.23 -10.33
CA GLY A 449 5.06 22.80 -11.45
C GLY A 449 5.34 24.29 -11.60
N LEU A 450 5.80 24.69 -12.78
CA LEU A 450 6.10 26.07 -13.15
C LEU A 450 5.12 26.53 -14.22
N ASN A 451 4.20 27.41 -13.86
CA ASN A 451 3.25 27.98 -14.79
C ASN A 451 3.94 29.03 -15.67
N THR A 452 4.31 28.64 -16.89
CA THR A 452 5.00 29.50 -17.86
C THR A 452 4.07 30.39 -18.70
N ASP A 453 2.76 30.38 -18.46
CA ASP A 453 1.82 31.28 -19.13
C ASP A 453 0.68 31.69 -18.16
N PRO A 454 1.04 32.37 -17.05
CA PRO A 454 0.10 32.66 -15.96
C PRO A 454 -1.01 33.63 -16.34
N LYS A 455 -0.87 34.36 -17.46
CA LYS A 455 -1.92 35.24 -17.99
C LYS A 455 -3.08 34.47 -18.61
N ARG A 456 -2.86 33.22 -19.03
CA ARG A 456 -3.84 32.40 -19.74
C ARG A 456 -4.19 31.10 -19.03
N SER A 457 -3.44 30.73 -18.00
CA SER A 457 -3.65 29.52 -17.22
C SER A 457 -3.52 29.83 -15.74
N GLU A 458 -4.44 29.33 -14.93
CA GLU A 458 -4.36 29.45 -13.47
C GLU A 458 -3.19 28.63 -12.93
N GLY A 459 -3.07 27.37 -13.37
CA GLY A 459 -2.02 26.44 -12.97
C GLY A 459 -2.20 26.00 -11.52
N ASN A 460 -3.30 25.32 -11.21
CA ASN A 460 -3.66 24.93 -9.83
C ASN A 460 -2.71 23.88 -9.23
N LEU A 461 -2.02 23.11 -10.06
CA LEU A 461 -0.97 22.16 -9.66
C LEU A 461 0.42 22.80 -9.66
N CYS A 462 0.57 23.98 -10.27
CA CYS A 462 1.85 24.69 -10.34
C CYS A 462 2.13 25.42 -9.02
N CYS A 463 3.33 25.25 -8.49
CA CYS A 463 3.78 25.88 -7.25
C CYS A 463 4.30 27.30 -7.46
N TYR A 464 4.67 27.66 -8.69
CA TYR A 464 5.23 28.97 -9.01
C TYR A 464 4.79 29.43 -10.41
N LYS A 465 4.50 30.72 -10.56
CA LYS A 465 4.20 31.38 -11.84
C LYS A 465 5.49 31.99 -12.34
N VAL A 466 5.83 31.81 -13.61
CA VAL A 466 7.06 32.36 -14.21
C VAL A 466 6.67 33.46 -15.16
N ASP A 467 7.18 34.67 -14.91
CA ASP A 467 7.08 35.80 -15.83
C ASP A 467 8.30 36.73 -15.73
N ASN A 468 8.55 37.46 -16.81
CA ASN A 468 9.73 38.31 -16.96
C ASN A 468 9.65 39.64 -16.19
N VAL A 469 8.60 39.89 -15.40
CA VAL A 469 8.35 41.21 -14.77
C VAL A 469 8.42 41.13 -13.25
N THR A 470 7.69 40.19 -12.66
CA THR A 470 7.44 40.12 -11.21
C THR A 470 7.82 38.78 -10.61
N HIS A 471 7.82 37.71 -11.40
CA HIS A 471 7.99 36.35 -10.93
C HIS A 471 9.11 35.62 -11.68
N ARG A 472 10.34 36.13 -11.50
CA ARG A 472 11.54 35.49 -12.03
C ARG A 472 11.74 34.11 -11.40
N PHE A 473 12.14 33.14 -12.22
CA PHE A 473 12.40 31.78 -11.73
C PHE A 473 13.62 31.71 -10.80
N SER A 474 14.63 32.56 -10.99
CA SER A 474 15.82 32.63 -10.12
C SER A 474 15.45 32.77 -8.64
N THR A 475 14.47 33.63 -8.33
CA THR A 475 13.94 33.80 -6.96
C THR A 475 13.35 32.51 -6.39
N ALA A 476 12.62 31.74 -7.20
CA ALA A 476 12.06 30.46 -6.76
C ALA A 476 13.15 29.40 -6.55
N LEU A 477 14.17 29.40 -7.42
CA LEU A 477 15.31 28.51 -7.31
C LEU A 477 16.15 28.81 -6.07
N ASP A 478 16.39 30.08 -5.75
CA ASP A 478 17.10 30.48 -4.53
C ASP A 478 16.34 30.03 -3.28
N ARG A 479 15.03 30.28 -3.23
CA ARG A 479 14.17 29.78 -2.14
C ARG A 479 14.24 28.25 -2.01
N LEU A 480 14.27 27.54 -3.13
CA LEU A 480 14.37 26.08 -3.13
C LEU A 480 15.72 25.58 -2.57
N LEU A 481 16.83 26.20 -2.98
CA LEU A 481 18.19 25.85 -2.52
C LEU A 481 18.42 26.24 -1.04
N GLU A 482 17.84 27.35 -0.60
CA GLU A 482 17.87 27.81 0.80
C GLU A 482 16.93 27.00 1.72
N GLY A 483 16.06 26.17 1.17
CA GLY A 483 15.07 25.40 1.94
C GLY A 483 13.89 26.23 2.42
N ASP A 484 13.56 27.34 1.76
CA ASP A 484 12.37 28.17 2.00
C ASP A 484 11.14 27.69 1.20
N TYR A 485 10.71 26.48 1.51
CA TYR A 485 9.51 25.87 0.92
C TYR A 485 8.97 24.77 1.85
N LYS A 486 7.77 24.26 1.53
CA LYS A 486 7.15 23.10 2.18
C LYS A 486 6.98 21.95 1.19
N TRP A 487 7.02 20.73 1.70
CA TRP A 487 6.61 19.56 0.92
C TRP A 487 5.10 19.38 0.99
N ARG A 488 4.46 19.22 -0.17
CA ARG A 488 3.10 18.68 -0.30
C ARG A 488 3.20 17.24 -0.78
N LEU A 489 2.48 16.36 -0.09
CA LEU A 489 2.41 14.93 -0.40
C LEU A 489 1.09 14.67 -1.11
N ARG A 490 1.15 14.20 -2.35
CA ARG A 490 -0.03 13.94 -3.17
C ARG A 490 -0.20 12.44 -3.37
N GLN A 491 -1.33 11.92 -2.92
CA GLN A 491 -1.70 10.53 -3.13
C GLN A 491 -2.02 10.26 -4.59
N ARG A 492 -1.86 9.01 -5.00
CA ARG A 492 -2.11 8.57 -6.37
C ARG A 492 -2.95 7.30 -6.39
N ILE A 493 -3.72 7.11 -7.46
CA ILE A 493 -4.44 5.86 -7.71
C ILE A 493 -3.59 4.97 -8.61
N ARG A 494 -3.38 3.72 -8.19
CA ARG A 494 -2.88 2.66 -9.06
C ARG A 494 -4.02 1.85 -9.65
N VAL A 495 -3.81 1.34 -10.86
CA VAL A 495 -4.78 0.50 -11.55
C VAL A 495 -4.15 -0.86 -11.84
N GLY A 496 -4.67 -1.89 -11.19
CA GLY A 496 -4.40 -3.29 -11.53
C GLY A 496 -5.45 -3.82 -12.48
N MET A 497 -5.04 -4.60 -13.47
CA MET A 497 -5.90 -5.27 -14.44
C MET A 497 -5.87 -6.77 -14.15
N VAL A 498 -7.04 -7.39 -14.15
CA VAL A 498 -7.22 -8.85 -13.99
C VAL A 498 -7.96 -9.37 -15.20
N ASN A 499 -7.29 -10.17 -16.01
CA ASN A 499 -7.92 -10.79 -17.18
C ASN A 499 -8.90 -11.91 -16.75
N GLN A 500 -9.56 -12.54 -17.71
CA GLN A 500 -10.53 -13.61 -17.42
C GLN A 500 -9.89 -14.87 -16.81
N ASP A 501 -8.60 -15.11 -17.08
CA ASP A 501 -7.82 -16.23 -16.54
C ASP A 501 -7.24 -15.96 -15.13
N GLY A 502 -7.48 -14.77 -14.58
CA GLY A 502 -6.97 -14.34 -13.27
C GLY A 502 -5.52 -13.82 -13.29
N TYR A 503 -4.90 -13.66 -14.46
CA TYR A 503 -3.61 -12.99 -14.59
C TYR A 503 -3.75 -11.52 -14.21
N TRP A 504 -2.92 -11.09 -13.26
CA TRP A 504 -2.87 -9.73 -12.76
C TRP A 504 -1.66 -8.98 -13.31
N TYR A 505 -1.86 -7.76 -13.80
CA TYR A 505 -0.79 -6.82 -14.13
C TYR A 505 -1.17 -5.39 -13.76
N GLU A 506 -0.19 -4.56 -13.43
CA GLU A 506 -0.38 -3.15 -13.11
C GLU A 506 -0.16 -2.28 -14.36
N LEU A 507 -0.98 -1.24 -14.54
CA LEU A 507 -0.73 -0.25 -15.56
C LEU A 507 0.49 0.60 -15.19
N PRO A 508 1.34 1.00 -16.16
CA PRO A 508 2.63 1.63 -15.88
C PRO A 508 2.53 3.08 -15.35
N ARG A 509 1.32 3.63 -15.25
CA ARG A 509 1.07 5.02 -14.86
C ARG A 509 0.10 5.09 -13.70
N TYR A 510 0.42 5.97 -12.75
CA TYR A 510 -0.43 6.29 -11.62
C TYR A 510 -1.27 7.53 -11.92
N ALA A 511 -2.55 7.53 -11.51
CA ALA A 511 -3.40 8.70 -11.61
C ALA A 511 -3.11 9.68 -10.47
N LEU A 512 -2.79 10.93 -10.80
CA LEU A 512 -2.70 12.00 -9.81
C LEU A 512 -4.06 12.63 -9.57
N ASN A 513 -4.88 12.81 -10.60
CA ASN A 513 -6.21 13.36 -10.47
C ASN A 513 -7.25 12.24 -10.42
N GLU A 514 -7.50 11.58 -11.55
CA GLU A 514 -8.62 10.67 -11.70
C GLU A 514 -8.37 9.45 -12.59
N VAL A 515 -9.13 8.40 -12.28
CA VAL A 515 -9.37 7.27 -13.18
C VAL A 515 -10.83 7.34 -13.61
N PHE A 516 -11.07 7.36 -14.92
CA PHE A 516 -12.41 7.33 -15.50
C PHE A 516 -12.59 6.09 -16.38
N ILE A 517 -13.62 5.31 -16.10
CA ILE A 517 -13.89 4.08 -16.84
C ILE A 517 -15.29 4.14 -17.46
N ALA A 518 -15.35 4.06 -18.80
CA ALA A 518 -16.58 4.14 -19.57
C ALA A 518 -16.43 3.51 -20.96
N GLU A 519 -17.54 3.35 -21.67
CA GLU A 519 -17.58 3.08 -23.12
C GLU A 519 -16.87 4.20 -23.88
N SER A 520 -16.21 3.83 -24.97
CA SER A 520 -15.56 4.79 -25.88
C SER A 520 -16.57 5.60 -26.68
N ASP A 521 -17.69 4.99 -27.04
CA ASP A 521 -18.81 5.64 -27.71
C ASP A 521 -19.74 6.24 -26.65
N ALA A 522 -19.76 7.57 -26.55
CA ALA A 522 -20.55 8.30 -25.57
C ALA A 522 -22.08 8.09 -25.73
N SER A 523 -22.55 7.56 -26.87
CA SER A 523 -23.96 7.22 -27.07
C SER A 523 -24.36 5.89 -26.43
N ARG A 524 -23.38 5.07 -25.99
CA ARG A 524 -23.62 3.75 -25.41
C ARG A 524 -23.47 3.79 -23.89
N PRO A 525 -24.43 3.24 -23.12
CA PRO A 525 -24.27 3.14 -21.69
C PRO A 525 -23.21 2.09 -21.36
N SER A 526 -22.34 2.44 -20.42
CA SER A 526 -21.36 1.53 -19.83
C SER A 526 -22.07 0.49 -18.97
N HIS A 527 -21.87 -0.79 -19.27
CA HIS A 527 -22.39 -1.91 -18.46
C HIS A 527 -21.24 -2.58 -17.72
N TYR A 528 -21.34 -2.70 -16.40
CA TYR A 528 -20.26 -3.25 -15.58
C TYR A 528 -20.74 -3.77 -14.22
N ASN A 529 -19.91 -4.61 -13.59
CA ASN A 529 -20.07 -4.97 -12.19
C ASN A 529 -19.07 -4.18 -11.33
N ILE A 530 -19.56 -3.45 -10.33
CA ILE A 530 -18.75 -2.65 -9.41
C ILE A 530 -18.69 -3.29 -8.01
N GLY A 531 -17.57 -3.15 -7.32
CA GLY A 531 -17.44 -3.46 -5.89
C GLY A 531 -16.57 -2.43 -5.17
N ILE A 532 -17.00 -2.01 -3.98
CA ILE A 532 -16.37 -0.96 -3.15
C ILE A 532 -15.93 -1.58 -1.81
N ASP A 533 -14.68 -1.41 -1.39
CA ASP A 533 -14.16 -1.78 -0.04
C ASP A 533 -14.69 -3.09 0.53
N GLN A 534 -14.65 -4.17 -0.27
CA GLN A 534 -15.11 -5.54 0.07
C GLN A 534 -16.63 -5.75 0.22
N HIS A 535 -17.46 -4.77 -0.13
CA HIS A 535 -18.91 -4.94 -0.19
C HIS A 535 -19.33 -5.86 -1.36
N GLN A 536 -20.56 -6.39 -1.29
CA GLN A 536 -21.14 -7.18 -2.38
C GLN A 536 -21.14 -6.41 -3.71
N ARG A 537 -20.84 -7.12 -4.81
CA ARG A 537 -20.80 -6.53 -6.14
C ARG A 537 -22.21 -6.19 -6.64
N GLU A 538 -22.32 -5.12 -7.40
CA GLU A 538 -23.56 -4.69 -8.06
C GLU A 538 -23.34 -4.54 -9.57
N SER A 539 -24.36 -4.88 -10.36
CA SER A 539 -24.38 -4.62 -11.79
C SER A 539 -24.98 -3.25 -12.05
N HIS A 540 -24.24 -2.37 -12.72
CA HIS A 540 -24.63 -0.99 -13.01
C HIS A 540 -24.67 -0.75 -14.51
N ARG A 541 -25.54 0.18 -14.93
CA ARG A 541 -25.49 0.83 -16.24
C ARG A 541 -25.50 2.34 -16.07
N SER A 542 -24.60 3.04 -16.75
CA SER A 542 -24.36 4.47 -16.54
C SER A 542 -23.51 5.05 -17.67
N SER A 543 -23.22 6.35 -17.63
CA SER A 543 -22.23 7.01 -18.49
C SER A 543 -20.77 6.72 -18.06
N GLY A 544 -20.57 5.88 -17.05
CA GLY A 544 -19.26 5.45 -16.55
C GLY A 544 -19.05 5.76 -15.07
N ILE A 545 -17.87 5.41 -14.56
CA ILE A 545 -17.44 5.70 -13.19
C ILE A 545 -16.21 6.59 -13.18
N LEU A 546 -16.26 7.64 -12.36
CA LEU A 546 -15.15 8.55 -12.10
C LEU A 546 -14.63 8.31 -10.67
N MET A 547 -13.32 8.12 -10.53
CA MET A 547 -12.64 7.99 -9.24
C MET A 547 -11.51 8.99 -9.16
N CYS A 548 -11.35 9.69 -8.04
CA CYS A 548 -10.34 10.74 -7.90
C CYS A 548 -9.54 10.64 -6.60
N THR A 549 -8.31 11.14 -6.62
CA THR A 549 -7.52 11.41 -5.41
C THR A 549 -8.00 12.70 -4.74
N GLY A 550 -7.43 13.05 -3.59
CA GLY A 550 -7.63 14.38 -3.01
C GLY A 550 -7.18 15.52 -3.92
N THR A 551 -6.13 15.32 -4.71
CA THR A 551 -5.72 16.30 -5.72
C THR A 551 -6.76 16.43 -6.84
N GLY A 552 -7.32 15.32 -7.32
CA GLY A 552 -8.37 15.33 -8.35
C GLY A 552 -9.74 15.77 -7.84
N SER A 553 -9.94 15.84 -6.53
CA SER A 553 -11.22 16.22 -5.93
C SER A 553 -11.67 17.64 -6.28
N SER A 554 -10.73 18.54 -6.54
CA SER A 554 -10.98 19.91 -7.03
C SER A 554 -11.01 20.02 -8.56
N ALA A 555 -10.81 18.91 -9.29
CA ALA A 555 -10.81 18.87 -10.76
C ALA A 555 -12.16 18.35 -11.29
N TRP A 556 -12.16 17.40 -12.22
CA TRP A 556 -13.39 16.91 -12.87
C TRP A 556 -14.40 16.35 -11.87
N TYR A 557 -13.93 15.71 -10.78
CA TYR A 557 -14.80 15.19 -9.73
C TYR A 557 -15.65 16.28 -9.07
N SER A 558 -15.08 17.47 -8.82
CA SER A 558 -15.81 18.61 -8.26
C SER A 558 -16.98 19.00 -9.17
N SER A 559 -16.71 19.20 -10.45
CA SER A 559 -17.72 19.56 -11.45
C SER A 559 -18.78 18.46 -11.63
N ALA A 560 -18.37 17.19 -11.58
CA ALA A 560 -19.30 16.05 -11.69
C ALA A 560 -20.21 15.91 -10.46
N CYS A 561 -19.80 16.42 -9.31
CA CYS A 561 -20.53 16.35 -8.04
C CYS A 561 -21.23 17.65 -7.65
N GLN A 562 -21.13 18.69 -8.49
CA GLN A 562 -21.59 20.03 -8.16
C GLN A 562 -23.13 20.08 -8.15
N ILE A 563 -23.69 20.68 -7.09
CA ILE A 563 -25.10 21.07 -7.02
C ILE A 563 -25.22 22.57 -7.36
N TYR A 564 -26.28 22.93 -8.08
CA TYR A 564 -26.58 24.29 -8.46
C TYR A 564 -27.65 24.91 -7.56
N ARG A 565 -27.66 26.24 -7.48
CA ARG A 565 -28.56 27.01 -6.60
C ARG A 565 -30.03 26.69 -6.89
N GLU A 566 -30.37 26.51 -8.16
CA GLU A 566 -31.73 26.21 -8.63
C GLU A 566 -32.22 24.86 -8.12
N GLN A 567 -31.33 23.87 -8.00
CA GLN A 567 -31.66 22.55 -7.47
C GLN A 567 -31.94 22.63 -5.97
N VAL A 568 -31.13 23.38 -5.23
CA VAL A 568 -31.34 23.61 -3.78
C VAL A 568 -32.65 24.37 -3.54
N ALA A 569 -32.91 25.43 -4.30
CA ALA A 569 -34.16 26.20 -4.21
C ALA A 569 -35.40 25.35 -4.52
N THR A 570 -35.29 24.44 -5.50
CA THR A 570 -36.39 23.52 -5.86
C THR A 570 -36.72 22.56 -4.71
N VAL A 571 -35.70 22.00 -4.06
CA VAL A 571 -35.88 21.12 -2.89
C VAL A 571 -36.51 21.88 -1.73
N LEU A 572 -36.01 23.08 -1.40
CA LEU A 572 -36.55 23.90 -0.32
C LEU A 572 -38.01 24.29 -0.58
N SER A 573 -38.34 24.65 -1.82
CA SER A 573 -39.73 24.94 -2.23
C SER A 573 -40.63 23.71 -2.10
N ALA A 574 -40.16 22.52 -2.50
CA ALA A 574 -40.93 21.28 -2.40
C ALA A 574 -41.17 20.82 -0.95
N MET A 575 -40.38 21.31 0.00
CA MET A 575 -40.55 21.11 1.44
C MET A 575 -41.39 22.21 2.12
N ASP A 576 -41.99 23.11 1.34
CA ASP A 576 -42.71 24.29 1.82
C ASP A 576 -41.86 25.19 2.76
N HIS A 577 -40.53 25.21 2.58
CA HIS A 577 -39.61 25.98 3.41
C HIS A 577 -39.38 27.38 2.82
N THR A 578 -39.60 28.43 3.64
CA THR A 578 -39.27 29.82 3.26
C THR A 578 -37.76 30.00 3.20
N HIS A 579 -37.23 30.57 2.11
CA HIS A 579 -35.79 30.71 1.92
C HIS A 579 -35.45 32.01 1.17
N THR A 580 -34.25 32.53 1.39
CA THR A 580 -33.71 33.67 0.63
C THR A 580 -32.63 33.21 -0.35
N ASN A 581 -32.22 34.12 -1.24
CA ASN A 581 -31.12 33.87 -2.17
C ASN A 581 -29.80 33.59 -1.45
N GLU A 582 -29.60 34.23 -0.29
CA GLU A 582 -28.43 34.05 0.58
C GLU A 582 -28.43 32.64 1.17
N THR A 583 -29.55 32.20 1.77
CA THR A 583 -29.67 30.83 2.31
C THR A 583 -29.40 29.76 1.26
N VAL A 584 -29.94 29.93 0.05
CA VAL A 584 -29.68 29.02 -1.08
C VAL A 584 -28.19 29.01 -1.45
N THR A 585 -27.54 30.18 -1.46
CA THR A 585 -26.11 30.29 -1.77
C THR A 585 -25.26 29.58 -0.71
N GLU A 586 -25.51 29.86 0.56
CA GLU A 586 -24.77 29.25 1.68
C GLU A 586 -24.91 27.73 1.70
N LEU A 587 -26.13 27.20 1.49
CA LEU A 587 -26.37 25.76 1.40
C LEU A 587 -25.66 25.15 0.19
N THR A 588 -25.76 25.80 -0.98
CA THR A 588 -25.08 25.34 -2.20
C THR A 588 -23.57 25.27 -2.01
N GLU A 589 -22.97 26.32 -1.44
CA GLU A 589 -21.54 26.35 -1.14
C GLU A 589 -21.14 25.31 -0.09
N SER A 590 -21.94 25.17 0.96
CA SER A 590 -21.70 24.18 2.03
C SER A 590 -21.70 22.75 1.50
N ILE A 591 -22.65 22.40 0.62
CA ILE A 591 -22.71 21.09 -0.04
C ILE A 591 -21.51 20.90 -0.97
N ASN A 592 -21.22 21.88 -1.82
CA ASN A 592 -20.14 21.77 -2.80
C ASN A 592 -18.74 21.71 -2.14
N LYS A 593 -18.55 22.35 -0.99
CA LYS A 593 -17.30 22.24 -0.20
C LYS A 593 -16.97 20.81 0.19
N GLN A 594 -17.96 19.94 0.35
CA GLN A 594 -17.75 18.52 0.68
C GLN A 594 -17.19 17.70 -0.49
N ASN A 595 -17.20 18.24 -1.72
CA ASN A 595 -16.66 17.57 -2.90
C ASN A 595 -15.12 17.54 -2.87
N VAL A 596 -14.50 18.52 -2.22
CA VAL A 596 -13.04 18.67 -2.15
C VAL A 596 -12.52 18.09 -0.83
N PHE A 597 -11.44 17.31 -0.90
CA PHE A 597 -10.83 16.69 0.28
C PHE A 597 -9.30 16.68 0.19
N PRO A 598 -8.58 16.47 1.31
CA PRO A 598 -7.13 16.68 1.39
C PRO A 598 -6.33 15.88 0.37
N GLU A 599 -5.29 16.49 -0.22
CA GLU A 599 -4.45 15.89 -1.26
C GLU A 599 -3.68 14.64 -0.81
N ASP A 600 -3.44 14.53 0.50
CA ASP A 600 -2.77 13.40 1.16
C ASP A 600 -3.75 12.32 1.64
N SER A 601 -5.05 12.48 1.37
CA SER A 601 -6.13 11.55 1.73
C SER A 601 -5.86 10.13 1.24
N ARG A 602 -5.93 9.17 2.16
CA ARG A 602 -5.81 7.74 1.87
C ARG A 602 -7.07 7.13 1.26
N ASP A 603 -8.13 7.92 1.15
CA ASP A 603 -9.38 7.52 0.49
C ASP A 603 -9.50 8.25 -0.85
N MET A 604 -9.98 7.53 -1.87
CA MET A 604 -10.38 8.08 -3.16
C MET A 604 -11.87 8.44 -3.14
N GLY A 605 -12.24 9.53 -3.79
CA GLY A 605 -13.64 9.83 -4.09
C GLY A 605 -14.08 9.01 -5.30
N TYR A 606 -15.32 8.55 -5.35
CA TYR A 606 -15.91 7.93 -6.54
C TYR A 606 -17.33 8.44 -6.79
N VAL A 607 -17.72 8.51 -8.05
CA VAL A 607 -19.08 8.86 -8.49
C VAL A 607 -19.43 8.10 -9.77
N VAL A 608 -20.62 7.49 -9.78
CA VAL A 608 -21.24 6.90 -10.96
C VAL A 608 -21.99 8.00 -11.70
N ARG A 609 -21.66 8.17 -12.99
CA ARG A 609 -22.22 9.24 -13.81
C ARG A 609 -23.51 8.82 -14.49
N GLU A 610 -24.60 9.55 -14.23
CA GLU A 610 -25.92 9.31 -14.86
C GLU A 610 -26.34 7.83 -14.79
N PRO A 611 -26.48 7.27 -13.58
CA PRO A 611 -26.92 5.88 -13.43
C PRO A 611 -28.33 5.68 -14.01
N ILE A 612 -28.51 4.59 -14.75
CA ILE A 612 -29.81 4.17 -15.25
C ILE A 612 -30.56 3.46 -14.12
N ILE A 613 -31.58 4.13 -13.57
CA ILE A 613 -32.42 3.64 -12.48
C ILE A 613 -33.84 3.47 -13.01
N ASN A 614 -34.31 2.22 -13.06
CA ASN A 614 -35.66 1.86 -13.51
C ASN A 614 -36.06 0.51 -12.90
N ALA A 615 -37.27 0.02 -13.24
CA ALA A 615 -37.78 -1.26 -12.73
C ALA A 615 -36.86 -2.46 -13.01
N THR A 616 -36.04 -2.41 -14.07
CA THR A 616 -35.11 -3.47 -14.46
C THR A 616 -33.80 -3.43 -13.68
N PHE A 617 -33.27 -2.23 -13.38
CA PHE A 617 -31.96 -2.07 -12.73
C PHE A 617 -32.05 -1.75 -11.23
N GLY A 618 -33.23 -1.40 -10.73
CA GLY A 618 -33.47 -1.06 -9.32
C GLY A 618 -32.75 0.22 -8.90
N ASP A 619 -32.85 0.53 -7.61
CA ASP A 619 -32.04 1.60 -7.01
C ASP A 619 -30.62 1.09 -6.74
N ILE A 620 -29.63 1.94 -7.02
CA ILE A 620 -28.21 1.56 -6.87
C ILE A 620 -27.63 2.11 -5.56
N ARG A 621 -26.88 1.27 -4.83
CA ARG A 621 -26.29 1.67 -3.55
C ARG A 621 -25.02 2.48 -3.76
N PHE A 622 -24.14 2.04 -4.67
CA PHE A 622 -22.86 2.69 -4.93
C PHE A 622 -22.97 3.85 -5.93
N ARG A 623 -23.66 4.94 -5.56
CA ARG A 623 -23.78 6.14 -6.42
C ARG A 623 -22.56 7.06 -6.34
N ARG A 624 -22.15 7.38 -5.12
CA ARG A 624 -21.08 8.31 -4.82
C ARG A 624 -20.58 8.03 -3.42
N GLY A 625 -19.29 8.21 -3.19
CA GLY A 625 -18.74 8.10 -1.85
C GLY A 625 -17.23 8.22 -1.81
N LYS A 626 -16.65 7.81 -0.69
CA LYS A 626 -15.22 7.60 -0.53
C LYS A 626 -14.94 6.10 -0.41
N ALA A 627 -13.79 5.66 -0.92
CA ALA A 627 -13.36 4.28 -0.88
C ALA A 627 -11.84 4.18 -0.82
N ARG A 628 -11.29 3.05 -0.38
CA ARG A 628 -9.85 2.74 -0.53
C ARG A 628 -9.56 1.84 -1.72
N ARG A 629 -10.55 1.04 -2.11
CA ARG A 629 -10.49 0.10 -3.23
C ARG A 629 -11.81 0.11 -3.98
N VAL A 630 -11.73 0.38 -5.28
CA VAL A 630 -12.84 0.22 -6.23
C VAL A 630 -12.46 -0.84 -7.24
N SER A 631 -13.33 -1.81 -7.49
CA SER A 631 -13.12 -2.81 -8.52
C SER A 631 -14.28 -2.78 -9.51
N MET A 632 -13.96 -2.83 -10.80
CA MET A 632 -14.94 -2.73 -11.87
C MET A 632 -14.65 -3.78 -12.94
N ARG A 633 -15.60 -4.68 -13.19
CA ARG A 633 -15.53 -5.67 -14.27
C ARG A 633 -16.36 -5.21 -15.44
N SER A 634 -15.73 -5.12 -16.61
CA SER A 634 -16.39 -4.73 -17.86
C SER A 634 -17.40 -5.78 -18.31
N LEU A 635 -18.61 -5.32 -18.65
CA LEU A 635 -19.62 -6.07 -19.39
C LEU A 635 -20.04 -5.31 -20.67
N GLY A 636 -19.30 -4.25 -21.01
CA GLY A 636 -19.52 -3.39 -22.17
C GLY A 636 -18.77 -3.90 -23.41
N TRP A 637 -18.92 -3.15 -24.50
CA TRP A 637 -18.40 -3.51 -25.83
C TRP A 637 -17.00 -2.92 -26.10
N ASP A 638 -16.81 -1.63 -25.85
CA ASP A 638 -15.55 -0.91 -26.09
C ASP A 638 -15.22 0.00 -24.89
N MET A 639 -15.16 -0.63 -23.71
CA MET A 639 -14.83 0.04 -22.46
C MET A 639 -13.35 0.43 -22.41
N LYS A 640 -13.05 1.60 -21.85
CA LYS A 640 -11.68 2.09 -21.65
C LYS A 640 -11.45 2.57 -20.22
N VAL A 641 -10.25 2.30 -19.71
CA VAL A 641 -9.72 2.94 -18.50
C VAL A 641 -8.91 4.16 -18.92
N ASN A 642 -9.32 5.34 -18.46
CA ASN A 642 -8.64 6.61 -18.71
C ASN A 642 -8.00 7.09 -17.40
N ILE A 643 -6.71 7.43 -17.45
CA ILE A 643 -5.91 7.92 -16.33
C ILE A 643 -5.51 9.37 -16.62
N ASP A 644 -5.95 10.30 -15.77
CA ASP A 644 -5.71 11.76 -15.82
C ASP A 644 -6.03 12.42 -17.17
N GLY A 645 -6.85 11.78 -18.02
CA GLY A 645 -7.10 12.20 -19.40
C GLY A 645 -5.87 12.14 -20.33
N ILE A 646 -4.78 11.49 -19.92
CA ILE A 646 -3.49 11.46 -20.63
C ILE A 646 -3.14 10.06 -21.15
N TYR A 647 -3.62 9.03 -20.46
CA TYR A 647 -3.36 7.64 -20.79
C TYR A 647 -4.66 6.86 -20.82
N SER A 648 -4.90 6.12 -21.89
CA SER A 648 -6.11 5.34 -22.08
C SER A 648 -5.73 3.93 -22.52
N VAL A 649 -6.35 2.93 -21.91
CA VAL A 649 -6.18 1.52 -22.28
C VAL A 649 -7.54 0.84 -22.42
N PRO A 650 -7.68 -0.13 -23.33
CA PRO A 650 -8.89 -0.93 -23.44
C PRO A 650 -9.13 -1.75 -22.17
N LEU A 651 -10.41 -1.94 -21.85
CA LEU A 651 -10.91 -2.81 -20.80
C LEU A 651 -11.86 -3.83 -21.42
N ASP A 652 -11.29 -4.88 -21.96
CA ASP A 652 -12.04 -5.90 -22.70
C ASP A 652 -13.17 -6.52 -21.86
N TYR A 653 -14.18 -7.04 -22.54
CA TYR A 653 -15.29 -7.72 -21.90
C TYR A 653 -14.80 -8.76 -20.89
N GLY A 654 -15.38 -8.76 -19.69
CA GLY A 654 -15.05 -9.69 -18.61
C GLY A 654 -13.75 -9.38 -17.85
N VAL A 655 -12.88 -8.50 -18.35
CA VAL A 655 -11.67 -8.02 -17.66
C VAL A 655 -12.06 -7.08 -16.52
N GLN A 656 -11.31 -7.15 -15.42
CA GLN A 656 -11.55 -6.37 -14.22
C GLN A 656 -10.42 -5.37 -13.97
N ALA A 657 -10.78 -4.08 -13.86
CA ALA A 657 -9.91 -3.04 -13.34
C ALA A 657 -10.07 -2.93 -11.82
N VAL A 658 -8.97 -2.76 -11.10
CA VAL A 658 -8.91 -2.61 -9.64
C VAL A 658 -8.12 -1.35 -9.33
N MET A 659 -8.81 -0.34 -8.81
CA MET A 659 -8.28 0.96 -8.44
C MET A 659 -8.00 0.95 -6.94
N LYS A 660 -6.78 1.29 -6.53
CA LYS A 660 -6.37 1.42 -5.11
C LYS A 660 -5.59 2.70 -4.90
N ILE A 661 -5.79 3.39 -3.78
CA ILE A 661 -4.84 4.43 -3.35
C ILE A 661 -3.51 3.74 -3.02
N VAL A 662 -2.43 4.35 -3.51
CA VAL A 662 -1.07 3.95 -3.21
C VAL A 662 -0.75 4.30 -1.76
N ASP A 663 -0.41 3.31 -0.93
CA ASP A 663 -0.05 3.51 0.49
C ASP A 663 1.47 3.45 0.74
N GLU A 664 2.26 3.01 -0.24
CA GLU A 664 3.71 2.92 -0.13
C GLU A 664 4.38 4.30 -0.33
N PRO A 665 5.24 4.75 0.61
CA PRO A 665 5.83 6.10 0.58
C PRO A 665 6.60 6.45 -0.70
N LYS A 666 7.24 5.47 -1.35
CA LYS A 666 8.05 5.68 -2.56
C LYS A 666 7.26 6.12 -3.79
N TYR A 667 5.93 5.93 -3.77
CA TYR A 667 5.04 6.25 -4.88
C TYR A 667 4.11 7.43 -4.56
N VAL A 668 4.19 8.00 -3.35
CA VAL A 668 3.52 9.27 -3.05
C VAL A 668 4.28 10.39 -3.76
N LEU A 669 3.58 11.23 -4.53
CA LEU A 669 4.23 12.29 -5.28
C LEU A 669 4.58 13.45 -4.35
N ARG A 670 5.86 13.82 -4.29
CA ARG A 670 6.34 14.97 -3.52
C ARG A 670 6.37 16.20 -4.39
N THR A 671 5.65 17.24 -3.99
CA THR A 671 5.59 18.51 -4.72
C THR A 671 5.95 19.69 -3.83
N VAL A 672 6.46 20.76 -4.42
CA VAL A 672 6.88 21.96 -3.69
C VAL A 672 5.69 22.87 -3.43
N ASP A 673 5.70 23.55 -2.28
CA ASP A 673 4.80 24.64 -1.95
C ASP A 673 5.59 25.83 -1.39
N PHE A 674 5.39 26.99 -2.03
CA PHE A 674 6.04 28.25 -1.69
C PHE A 674 5.19 29.15 -0.78
N SER A 675 4.03 28.66 -0.30
CA SER A 675 3.17 29.38 0.65
C SER A 675 3.94 29.81 1.91
N PRO A 676 3.64 30.99 2.49
CA PRO A 676 4.34 31.49 3.68
C PRO A 676 4.33 30.47 4.82
N LEU A 677 5.43 30.35 5.56
CA LEU A 677 5.46 29.52 6.77
C LEU A 677 4.56 30.15 7.84
N PRO A 678 3.76 29.37 8.58
CA PRO A 678 3.01 29.92 9.71
C PRO A 678 3.99 30.60 10.68
N GLY A 679 3.78 31.90 10.92
CA GLY A 679 4.66 32.74 11.77
C GLY A 679 5.75 33.53 11.05
N SER A 680 5.98 33.36 9.74
CA SER A 680 6.91 34.23 9.00
C SER A 680 6.23 35.55 8.65
N ALA A 681 6.59 36.64 9.33
CA ALA A 681 6.24 37.98 8.86
C ALA A 681 6.77 38.16 7.43
N PRO A 682 6.04 38.82 6.52
CA PRO A 682 6.56 39.12 5.19
C PRO A 682 7.85 39.92 5.37
N LYS A 683 8.99 39.34 4.97
CA LYS A 683 10.25 40.11 4.87
C LYS A 683 9.93 41.30 3.99
N LYS A 684 9.95 42.51 4.57
CA LYS A 684 9.78 43.76 3.82
C LYS A 684 10.70 43.69 2.61
N ARG A 685 10.12 43.71 1.41
CA ARG A 685 10.87 43.89 0.18
C ARG A 685 11.57 45.24 0.29
N ILE A 686 12.89 45.22 0.47
CA ILE A 686 13.72 46.37 0.14
C ILE A 686 13.79 46.34 -1.39
N PHE A 687 13.16 47.33 -2.01
CA PHE A 687 13.15 47.54 -3.45
C PHE A 687 14.56 47.80 -3.98
#